data_AF-A0A3N7GWK2-F1
#
_entry.id   AF-A0A3N7GWK2-F1
#
_cell.length_a   1.000
_cell.length_b   1.000
_cell.length_c   1.000
_cell.angle_alpha   90.00
_cell.angle_beta   90.00
_cell.angle_gamma   90.00
#
_symmetry.space_group_name_H-M   'P 1'
#
loop_
_entity.id
_entity.type
_entity.pdbx_description
1 polymer ?
#
loop_
_entity_poly.entity_id
_entity_poly.type
_entity_poly.pdbx_seq_one_letter_code
_entity_poly.pdbx_strand_id
1 'polypeptide(L)'
;MKMEQGMQLIDGNGKFNVDGLKDFMTATEFAQSGLSYAIVAIIGSQSSGKSTLMNQTFHTNFKEMNAYNGRGQTTKGIWIAKCSDIDPFTIAMDFEGTDSNQRGEDDTAFEKQSTLFALAIADVVLINMWYKDIGLEHAASRPLLKTVFQVMKRLFKPRKKTLLFVIRDHSKTPLEYLKTALLEDIEKIWAAVAEPETLSSAPLREFFNVEITALPSYEYQEENFKEQVAQLRQRFVHSTYPGGLVGDREEVEPASGFPLRAEEIWKIIKDNRDLDLPAVKVMVATVRCEEIAGEKLKCFTTDEDWLEMKEAVQAGPVSGFGGAVSSILETYLSEYDREVVYFDQEVRIEKRRQLLSNALMVVRDAYDTMLMHLYSNTVKSFKTSLEQSQNVAAIHLCSQSCMSMFDQGCEDAAIQQSEWNASKFREKLICDMVSEMMAKYKKQITHALAKRVESLLEAGERDTWASIGNLFECNTEAAVSEFSDAVVSFDLRTSAIDTKLQHLREHARNLVEMKAREAADAGRVLRRMKDRFSQVLSDYESSVSWYNWTGEINLDEVERKTLSESLRILSIMAAIRFDGMPDRIEKVSPEATTLLKPEDCKSLWMNFIEKIKPMMTGARSRQDGRRRTRSYAAAAAATGVGAAVAAVAGPAAVVDAGIVIFWRAMRL
;
A
#
# COMPACT_ATOMS: atom_id res chain seq x y z
N MET A 1 2.51 -27.85 -40.33
CA MET A 1 3.75 -28.13 -41.10
C MET A 1 4.25 -29.49 -40.63
N LYS A 2 4.26 -30.52 -41.49
CA LYS A 2 4.93 -31.78 -41.13
C LYS A 2 6.43 -31.47 -41.04
N MET A 3 7.03 -31.54 -39.85
CA MET A 3 8.48 -31.56 -39.71
C MET A 3 8.96 -32.91 -40.28
N GLU A 4 9.16 -32.98 -41.59
CA GLU A 4 9.54 -34.21 -42.30
C GLU A 4 11.02 -34.58 -42.08
N GLN A 5 11.82 -33.72 -41.44
CA GLN A 5 13.22 -33.97 -41.09
C GLN A 5 13.49 -33.60 -39.62
N GLY A 6 14.41 -34.33 -38.98
CA GLY A 6 14.90 -33.99 -37.65
C GLY A 6 15.51 -32.58 -37.61
N MET A 7 15.49 -31.94 -36.44
CA MET A 7 16.03 -30.60 -36.23
C MET A 7 17.44 -30.67 -35.65
N GLN A 8 18.37 -29.88 -36.20
CA GLN A 8 19.74 -29.79 -35.67
C GLN A 8 19.76 -28.93 -34.41
N LEU A 9 19.96 -29.59 -33.26
CA LEU A 9 20.03 -28.96 -31.95
C LEU A 9 21.38 -28.27 -31.72
N ILE A 10 22.46 -28.97 -32.07
CA ILE A 10 23.84 -28.46 -31.97
C ILE A 10 24.51 -28.72 -33.31
N ASP A 11 25.18 -27.72 -33.88
CA ASP A 11 25.89 -27.88 -35.14
C ASP A 11 27.28 -28.54 -34.98
N GLY A 12 27.98 -28.79 -36.10
CA GLY A 12 29.31 -29.40 -36.07
C GLY A 12 30.37 -28.56 -35.35
N ASN A 13 30.15 -27.25 -35.18
CA ASN A 13 31.03 -26.31 -34.48
C ASN A 13 30.63 -26.13 -33.01
N GLY A 14 29.64 -26.90 -32.53
CA GLY A 14 29.14 -26.83 -31.17
C GLY A 14 28.31 -25.58 -30.87
N LYS A 15 27.69 -24.94 -31.88
CA LYS A 15 26.71 -23.86 -31.68
C LYS A 15 25.32 -24.45 -31.41
N PHE A 16 24.69 -24.01 -30.33
CA PHE A 16 23.34 -24.42 -29.95
C PHE A 16 22.28 -23.63 -30.73
N ASN A 17 21.23 -24.31 -31.20
CA ASN A 17 20.16 -23.74 -32.01
C ASN A 17 18.93 -23.41 -31.16
N VAL A 18 18.95 -22.26 -30.48
CA VAL A 18 17.89 -21.82 -29.56
C VAL A 18 16.56 -21.63 -30.30
N ASP A 19 16.57 -20.91 -31.42
CA ASP A 19 15.37 -20.61 -32.19
C ASP A 19 14.74 -21.88 -32.76
N GLY A 20 15.56 -22.74 -33.37
CA GLY A 20 15.10 -24.02 -33.90
C GLY A 20 14.49 -24.93 -32.83
N LEU A 21 15.06 -24.93 -31.61
CA LEU A 21 14.51 -25.67 -30.47
C LEU A 21 13.16 -25.12 -30.05
N LYS A 22 13.01 -23.80 -29.95
CA LYS A 22 11.74 -23.16 -29.60
C LYS A 22 10.65 -23.47 -30.63
N ASP A 23 10.97 -23.41 -31.91
CA ASP A 23 10.06 -23.74 -33.00
C ASP A 23 9.64 -25.21 -32.97
N PHE A 24 10.60 -26.12 -32.73
CA PHE A 24 10.33 -27.55 -32.57
C PHE A 24 9.40 -27.83 -31.40
N MET A 25 9.63 -27.23 -30.23
CA MET A 25 8.78 -27.44 -29.06
C MET A 25 7.37 -26.92 -29.26
N THR A 26 7.23 -25.78 -29.94
CA THR A 26 5.93 -25.21 -30.27
C THR A 26 5.18 -26.07 -31.28
N ALA A 27 5.84 -26.47 -32.37
CA ALA A 27 5.23 -27.28 -33.43
C ALA A 27 4.83 -28.68 -32.98
N THR A 28 5.48 -29.22 -31.95
CA THR A 28 5.20 -30.56 -31.42
C THR A 28 4.31 -30.56 -30.19
N GLU A 29 3.98 -29.39 -29.64
CA GLU A 29 3.24 -29.19 -28.37
C GLU A 29 3.90 -29.88 -27.17
N PHE A 30 5.24 -29.99 -27.18
CA PHE A 30 5.99 -30.74 -26.18
C PHE A 30 5.70 -30.31 -24.73
N ALA A 31 5.59 -28.99 -24.50
CA ALA A 31 5.32 -28.42 -23.19
C ALA A 31 4.03 -28.95 -22.53
N GLN A 32 3.02 -29.34 -23.32
CA GLN A 32 1.75 -29.88 -22.81
C GLN A 32 1.90 -31.30 -22.25
N SER A 33 3.01 -31.99 -22.56
CA SER A 33 3.28 -33.35 -22.07
C SER A 33 3.59 -33.39 -20.57
N GLY A 34 3.82 -32.24 -19.92
CA GLY A 34 4.10 -32.16 -18.49
C GLY A 34 5.32 -33.00 -18.11
N LEU A 35 5.12 -34.01 -17.26
CA LEU A 35 6.14 -35.01 -16.90
C LEU A 35 6.08 -36.28 -17.77
N SER A 36 5.07 -36.43 -18.63
CA SER A 36 4.86 -37.63 -19.45
C SER A 36 5.65 -37.55 -20.75
N TYR A 37 6.98 -37.53 -20.63
CA TYR A 37 7.88 -37.64 -21.77
C TYR A 37 9.12 -38.48 -21.45
N ALA A 38 9.83 -38.90 -22.49
CA ALA A 38 11.14 -39.55 -22.40
C ALA A 38 12.09 -39.02 -23.47
N ILE A 39 13.38 -38.92 -23.12
CA ILE A 39 14.45 -38.53 -24.04
C ILE A 39 15.37 -39.72 -24.26
N VAL A 40 15.52 -40.11 -25.52
CA VAL A 40 16.37 -41.24 -25.93
C VAL A 40 17.51 -40.72 -26.78
N ALA A 41 18.75 -40.91 -26.33
CA ALA A 41 19.95 -40.58 -27.09
C ALA A 41 20.62 -41.84 -27.64
N ILE A 42 21.24 -41.76 -28.82
CA ILE A 42 22.12 -42.82 -29.34
C ILE A 42 23.56 -42.35 -29.44
N ILE A 43 24.49 -43.15 -28.90
CA ILE A 43 25.94 -42.93 -28.99
C ILE A 43 26.62 -44.19 -29.54
N GLY A 44 27.78 -44.01 -30.17
CA GLY A 44 28.56 -45.12 -30.73
C GLY A 44 29.46 -44.67 -31.87
N SER A 45 30.34 -45.57 -32.30
CA SER A 45 31.38 -45.29 -33.30
C SER A 45 30.81 -44.76 -34.62
N GLN A 46 31.62 -44.02 -35.35
CA GLN A 46 31.27 -43.50 -36.67
C GLN A 46 30.88 -44.63 -37.62
N SER A 47 29.84 -44.41 -38.42
CA SER A 47 29.37 -45.36 -39.44
C SER A 47 28.91 -46.72 -38.91
N SER A 48 28.53 -46.82 -37.62
CA SER A 48 27.94 -48.02 -37.01
C SER A 48 26.44 -48.23 -37.27
N GLY A 49 25.83 -47.41 -38.12
CA GLY A 49 24.40 -47.49 -38.45
C GLY A 49 23.47 -46.94 -37.36
N LYS A 50 23.89 -45.89 -36.63
CA LYS A 50 23.10 -45.21 -35.58
C LYS A 50 21.83 -44.58 -36.14
N SER A 51 21.96 -43.67 -37.11
CA SER A 51 20.83 -42.96 -37.71
C SER A 51 19.84 -43.93 -38.36
N THR A 52 20.33 -44.98 -39.02
CA THR A 52 19.50 -46.08 -39.55
C THR A 52 18.74 -46.79 -38.44
N LEU A 53 19.38 -47.14 -37.32
CA LEU A 53 18.69 -47.75 -36.18
C LEU A 53 17.62 -46.82 -35.59
N MET A 54 17.91 -45.54 -35.45
CA MET A 54 16.96 -44.56 -34.92
C MET A 54 15.75 -44.39 -35.84
N ASN A 55 15.99 -44.29 -37.16
CA ASN A 55 14.92 -44.18 -38.15
C ASN A 55 14.00 -45.41 -38.13
N GLN A 56 14.58 -46.62 -38.07
CA GLN A 56 13.79 -47.86 -38.02
C GLN A 56 13.07 -48.04 -36.68
N THR A 57 13.71 -47.72 -35.55
CA THR A 57 13.13 -47.93 -34.20
C THR A 57 12.08 -46.88 -33.87
N PHE A 58 12.35 -45.61 -34.16
CA PHE A 58 11.54 -44.47 -33.72
C PHE A 58 10.69 -43.84 -34.82
N HIS A 59 10.77 -44.34 -36.04
CA HIS A 59 10.11 -43.77 -37.23
C HIS A 59 10.51 -42.30 -37.43
N THR A 60 11.81 -42.03 -37.30
CA THR A 60 12.42 -40.71 -37.56
C THR A 60 12.98 -40.64 -38.97
N ASN A 61 13.46 -39.46 -39.38
CA ASN A 61 14.06 -39.22 -40.69
C ASN A 61 15.42 -38.50 -40.58
N PHE A 62 16.32 -39.04 -39.77
CA PHE A 62 17.71 -38.59 -39.68
C PHE A 62 18.47 -38.93 -40.96
N LYS A 63 19.46 -38.11 -41.31
CA LYS A 63 20.27 -38.32 -42.51
C LYS A 63 21.14 -39.58 -42.37
N GLU A 64 20.96 -40.53 -43.28
CA GLU A 64 21.76 -41.76 -43.33
C GLU A 64 22.93 -41.65 -44.30
N MET A 65 23.97 -42.48 -44.08
CA MET A 65 25.15 -42.53 -44.93
C MET A 65 24.77 -43.14 -46.27
N ASN A 66 25.02 -42.43 -47.37
CA ASN A 66 24.89 -43.02 -48.69
C ASN A 66 26.16 -43.83 -49.02
N ALA A 67 26.07 -45.16 -48.95
CA ALA A 67 27.19 -46.07 -49.19
C ALA A 67 27.84 -45.88 -50.57
N TYR A 68 27.10 -45.41 -51.58
CA TYR A 68 27.61 -45.16 -52.94
C TYR A 68 28.54 -43.93 -53.01
N ASN A 69 28.49 -43.03 -52.03
CA ASN A 69 29.34 -41.83 -51.97
C ASN A 69 30.60 -42.04 -51.10
N GLY A 70 30.86 -43.29 -50.69
CA GLY A 70 31.99 -43.65 -49.83
C GLY A 70 31.70 -43.51 -48.33
N ARG A 71 32.64 -44.01 -47.51
CA ARG A 71 32.55 -43.92 -46.05
C ARG A 71 32.98 -42.52 -45.60
N GLY A 72 32.05 -41.75 -45.03
CA GLY A 72 32.30 -40.40 -44.55
C GLY A 72 31.37 -40.00 -43.41
N GLN A 73 31.72 -38.91 -42.73
CA GLN A 73 30.89 -38.37 -41.65
C GLN A 73 29.53 -37.91 -42.18
N THR A 74 28.47 -38.50 -41.63
CA THR A 74 27.09 -38.28 -42.08
C THR A 74 26.35 -37.34 -41.13
N THR A 75 26.28 -37.72 -39.86
CA THR A 75 25.73 -36.87 -38.79
C THR A 75 26.81 -35.88 -38.36
N LYS A 76 26.49 -34.60 -38.42
CA LYS A 76 27.32 -33.50 -37.88
C LYS A 76 26.56 -32.80 -36.77
N GLY A 77 27.15 -32.70 -35.60
CA GLY A 77 26.51 -32.18 -34.40
C GLY A 77 25.49 -33.15 -33.79
N ILE A 78 24.44 -32.60 -33.20
CA ILE A 78 23.39 -33.36 -32.50
C ILE A 78 22.04 -32.98 -33.09
N TRP A 79 21.24 -34.00 -33.41
CA TRP A 79 19.94 -33.84 -34.06
C TRP A 79 18.85 -34.42 -33.17
N ILE A 80 17.67 -33.79 -33.16
CA ILE A 80 16.51 -34.26 -32.42
C ILE A 80 15.29 -34.46 -33.33
N ALA A 81 14.44 -35.42 -32.98
CA ALA A 81 13.18 -35.68 -33.67
C ALA A 81 12.12 -36.21 -32.70
N LYS A 82 10.84 -35.90 -32.97
CA LYS A 82 9.71 -36.50 -32.27
C LYS A 82 9.50 -37.92 -32.79
N CYS A 83 9.41 -38.89 -31.88
CA CYS A 83 9.04 -40.25 -32.23
C CYS A 83 7.53 -40.31 -32.53
N SER A 84 7.17 -40.78 -33.72
CA SER A 84 5.75 -40.99 -34.07
C SER A 84 5.22 -42.21 -33.32
N ASP A 85 3.94 -42.25 -32.95
CA ASP A 85 3.25 -43.45 -32.40
C ASP A 85 3.95 -44.13 -31.20
N ILE A 86 4.49 -43.33 -30.27
CA ILE A 86 4.98 -43.79 -28.96
C ILE A 86 4.36 -42.92 -27.87
N ASP A 87 3.78 -43.56 -26.87
CA ASP A 87 3.33 -42.95 -25.61
C ASP A 87 4.17 -43.53 -24.47
N PRO A 88 4.78 -42.71 -23.59
CA PRO A 88 4.72 -41.25 -23.48
C PRO A 88 5.45 -40.52 -24.62
N PHE A 89 5.27 -39.19 -24.70
CA PHE A 89 5.93 -38.35 -25.71
C PHE A 89 7.45 -38.61 -25.72
N THR A 90 8.00 -39.12 -26.81
CA THR A 90 9.42 -39.49 -26.87
C THR A 90 10.18 -38.62 -27.85
N ILE A 91 11.31 -38.07 -27.41
CA ILE A 91 12.28 -37.36 -28.26
C ILE A 91 13.47 -38.28 -28.51
N ALA A 92 13.75 -38.55 -29.77
CA ALA A 92 14.94 -39.24 -30.25
C ALA A 92 16.06 -38.22 -30.53
N MET A 93 17.27 -38.50 -30.06
CA MET A 93 18.46 -37.69 -30.27
C MET A 93 19.57 -38.51 -30.96
N ASP A 94 19.94 -38.12 -32.18
CA ASP A 94 21.05 -38.72 -32.93
C ASP A 94 22.33 -37.90 -32.74
N PHE A 95 23.34 -38.52 -32.12
CA PHE A 95 24.63 -37.90 -31.87
C PHE A 95 25.63 -38.26 -32.98
N GLU A 96 26.50 -37.30 -33.29
CA GLU A 96 27.67 -37.53 -34.14
C GLU A 96 28.49 -38.74 -33.64
N GLY A 97 28.98 -39.53 -34.58
CA GLY A 97 29.75 -40.73 -34.23
C GLY A 97 31.13 -40.41 -33.70
N THR A 98 31.55 -41.16 -32.70
CA THR A 98 32.90 -41.08 -32.13
C THR A 98 33.92 -41.86 -32.98
N ASP A 99 35.20 -41.63 -32.73
CA ASP A 99 36.35 -42.27 -33.38
C ASP A 99 36.50 -41.87 -34.86
N SER A 100 36.44 -40.55 -35.15
CA SER A 100 36.59 -40.03 -36.51
C SER A 100 38.05 -39.64 -36.82
N ASN A 101 38.57 -40.08 -37.97
CA ASN A 101 39.88 -39.58 -38.43
C ASN A 101 39.78 -38.18 -39.08
N GLN A 102 38.61 -37.53 -39.07
CA GLN A 102 38.31 -36.35 -39.89
C GLN A 102 38.38 -35.01 -39.14
N ARG A 103 38.40 -35.02 -37.79
CA ARG A 103 38.42 -33.80 -36.96
C ARG A 103 39.78 -33.47 -36.31
N GLY A 104 40.76 -34.38 -36.27
CA GLY A 104 42.08 -34.12 -35.67
C GLY A 104 42.08 -34.15 -34.13
N GLU A 105 43.01 -33.45 -33.45
CA GLU A 105 43.13 -33.45 -31.97
C GLU A 105 41.90 -32.87 -31.24
N ASP A 106 41.17 -31.95 -31.88
CA ASP A 106 39.92 -31.36 -31.37
C ASP A 106 38.74 -32.37 -31.31
N ASP A 107 38.88 -33.54 -31.94
CA ASP A 107 37.83 -34.56 -31.98
C ASP A 107 37.53 -35.11 -30.58
N THR A 108 38.58 -35.32 -29.78
CA THR A 108 38.44 -35.86 -28.43
C THR A 108 37.68 -34.94 -27.47
N ALA A 109 37.73 -33.62 -27.69
CA ALA A 109 37.01 -32.64 -26.87
C ALA A 109 35.51 -32.65 -27.20
N PHE A 110 35.16 -32.62 -28.49
CA PHE A 110 33.77 -32.65 -28.93
C PHE A 110 33.09 -33.98 -28.59
N GLU A 111 33.79 -35.11 -28.73
CA GLU A 111 33.29 -36.43 -28.32
C GLU A 111 32.98 -36.50 -26.82
N LYS A 112 33.87 -35.97 -25.98
CA LYS A 112 33.63 -35.87 -24.53
C LYS A 112 32.43 -34.99 -24.24
N GLN A 113 32.35 -33.80 -24.83
CA GLN A 113 31.27 -32.85 -24.63
C GLN A 113 29.90 -33.38 -25.09
N SER A 114 29.85 -34.01 -26.25
CA SER A 114 28.63 -34.62 -26.79
C SER A 114 28.17 -35.82 -25.96
N THR A 115 29.10 -36.66 -25.50
CA THR A 115 28.81 -37.77 -24.57
C THR A 115 28.30 -37.26 -23.21
N LEU A 116 28.96 -36.24 -22.66
CA LEU A 116 28.55 -35.52 -21.45
C LEU A 116 27.11 -35.00 -21.58
N PHE A 117 26.81 -34.37 -22.71
CA PHE A 117 25.50 -33.82 -22.98
C PHE A 117 24.43 -34.90 -23.08
N ALA A 118 24.69 -35.99 -23.82
CA ALA A 118 23.80 -37.15 -23.91
C ALA A 118 23.45 -37.69 -22.52
N LEU A 119 24.46 -37.88 -21.66
CA LEU A 119 24.27 -38.39 -20.30
C LEU A 119 23.53 -37.41 -19.41
N ALA A 120 23.74 -36.10 -19.56
CA ALA A 120 23.06 -35.09 -18.75
C ALA A 120 21.57 -34.94 -19.13
N ILE A 121 21.24 -35.08 -20.42
CA ILE A 121 19.93 -34.75 -20.95
C ILE A 121 19.02 -35.96 -21.16
N ALA A 122 19.57 -37.12 -21.54
CA ALA A 122 18.76 -38.28 -21.92
C ALA A 122 18.38 -39.15 -20.72
N ASP A 123 17.20 -39.74 -20.78
CA ASP A 123 16.74 -40.73 -19.79
C ASP A 123 17.21 -42.14 -20.16
N VAL A 124 17.26 -42.43 -21.47
CA VAL A 124 17.79 -43.66 -22.04
C VAL A 124 18.93 -43.33 -23.00
N VAL A 125 20.09 -43.96 -22.80
CA VAL A 125 21.23 -43.85 -23.72
C VAL A 125 21.44 -45.21 -24.41
N LEU A 126 21.21 -45.23 -25.72
CA LEU A 126 21.48 -46.34 -26.61
C LEU A 126 22.96 -46.36 -26.96
N ILE A 127 23.64 -47.45 -26.61
CA ILE A 127 25.05 -47.66 -26.95
C ILE A 127 25.10 -48.65 -28.12
N ASN A 128 25.24 -48.12 -29.33
CA ASN A 128 25.26 -48.91 -30.55
C ASN A 128 26.68 -49.44 -30.82
N MET A 129 26.85 -50.76 -30.79
CA MET A 129 28.15 -51.42 -30.89
C MET A 129 28.11 -52.63 -31.82
N TRP A 130 29.21 -52.95 -32.49
CA TRP A 130 29.27 -54.15 -33.33
C TRP A 130 29.53 -55.39 -32.49
N TYR A 131 28.95 -56.52 -32.88
CA TYR A 131 29.20 -57.81 -32.26
C TYR A 131 30.69 -58.15 -32.15
N LYS A 132 31.48 -57.79 -33.17
CA LYS A 132 32.93 -58.06 -33.22
C LYS A 132 33.76 -57.24 -32.23
N ASP A 133 33.18 -56.16 -31.69
CA ASP A 133 33.86 -55.28 -30.74
C ASP A 133 33.81 -55.84 -29.30
N ILE A 134 32.94 -56.83 -29.05
CA ILE A 134 32.75 -57.42 -27.72
C ILE A 134 33.93 -58.36 -27.42
N GLY A 135 34.59 -58.12 -26.28
CA GLY A 135 35.73 -58.92 -25.81
C GLY A 135 37.11 -58.49 -26.33
N LEU A 136 37.18 -57.46 -27.17
CA LEU A 136 38.45 -56.86 -27.59
C LEU A 136 38.92 -55.82 -26.57
N GLU A 137 40.21 -55.84 -26.23
CA GLU A 137 40.82 -54.88 -25.27
C GLU A 137 40.91 -53.45 -25.84
N HIS A 138 40.92 -53.31 -27.17
CA HIS A 138 41.03 -52.03 -27.89
C HIS A 138 39.82 -51.71 -28.79
N ALA A 139 38.65 -52.30 -28.53
CA ALA A 139 37.44 -51.94 -29.28
C ALA A 139 37.10 -50.44 -29.12
N ALA A 140 36.55 -49.84 -30.18
CA ALA A 140 36.13 -48.43 -30.21
C ALA A 140 35.10 -48.07 -29.11
N SER A 141 34.40 -49.06 -28.56
CA SER A 141 33.42 -48.90 -27.48
C SER A 141 34.03 -48.75 -26.08
N ARG A 142 35.23 -49.29 -25.80
CA ARG A 142 35.81 -49.20 -24.43
C ARG A 142 36.26 -47.80 -24.03
N PRO A 143 36.96 -47.01 -24.89
CA PRO A 143 37.31 -45.63 -24.55
C PRO A 143 36.08 -44.75 -24.33
N LEU A 144 35.02 -44.98 -25.12
CA LEU A 144 33.72 -44.32 -24.95
C LEU A 144 33.12 -44.66 -23.58
N LEU A 145 33.04 -45.94 -23.21
CA LEU A 145 32.52 -46.37 -21.90
C LEU A 145 33.33 -45.84 -20.72
N LYS A 146 34.66 -45.84 -20.83
CA LYS A 146 35.54 -45.26 -19.81
C LYS A 146 35.25 -43.77 -19.64
N THR A 147 35.05 -43.05 -20.74
CA THR A 147 34.68 -41.63 -20.73
C THR A 147 33.31 -41.43 -20.08
N VAL A 148 32.30 -42.21 -20.47
CA VAL A 148 30.95 -42.21 -19.89
C VAL A 148 31.01 -42.39 -18.36
N PHE A 149 31.73 -43.39 -17.87
CA PHE A 149 31.81 -43.68 -16.44
C PHE A 149 32.64 -42.65 -15.65
N GLN A 150 33.74 -42.15 -16.22
CA GLN A 150 34.53 -41.06 -15.62
C GLN A 150 33.68 -39.81 -15.43
N VAL A 151 32.97 -39.43 -16.48
CA VAL A 151 32.04 -38.30 -16.49
C VAL A 151 30.94 -38.49 -15.45
N MET A 152 30.35 -39.69 -15.38
CA MET A 152 29.21 -39.96 -14.53
C MET A 152 29.58 -39.97 -13.05
N LYS A 153 30.70 -40.59 -12.68
CA LYS A 153 31.21 -40.53 -11.29
C LYS A 153 31.51 -39.10 -10.85
N ARG A 154 31.98 -38.23 -11.75
CA ARG A 154 32.32 -36.85 -11.42
C ARG A 154 31.11 -35.93 -11.26
N LEU A 155 30.08 -36.10 -12.10
CA LEU A 155 29.01 -35.10 -12.26
C LEU A 155 27.70 -35.42 -11.54
N PHE A 156 27.44 -36.69 -11.21
CA PHE A 156 26.11 -37.11 -10.78
C PHE A 156 26.16 -37.73 -9.39
N LYS A 157 25.24 -37.30 -8.52
CA LYS A 157 24.75 -38.19 -7.44
C LYS A 157 24.10 -39.42 -8.10
N PRO A 158 24.06 -40.58 -7.43
CA PRO A 158 23.42 -41.78 -7.97
C PRO A 158 22.01 -41.44 -8.48
N ARG A 159 21.83 -41.52 -9.80
CA ARG A 159 20.56 -41.31 -10.51
C ARG A 159 20.45 -42.42 -11.53
N LYS A 160 19.48 -43.32 -11.36
CA LYS A 160 19.29 -44.48 -12.23
C LYS A 160 18.90 -44.06 -13.66
N LYS A 161 19.89 -43.99 -14.54
CA LYS A 161 19.69 -43.83 -16.00
C LYS A 161 19.71 -45.17 -16.69
N THR A 162 19.03 -45.32 -17.81
CA THR A 162 19.05 -46.59 -18.54
C THR A 162 20.10 -46.57 -19.65
N LEU A 163 21.06 -47.48 -19.58
CA LEU A 163 22.02 -47.75 -20.65
C LEU A 163 21.55 -48.98 -21.42
N LEU A 164 21.08 -48.77 -22.65
CA LEU A 164 20.63 -49.86 -23.52
C LEU A 164 21.70 -50.15 -24.57
N PHE A 165 22.44 -51.22 -24.37
CA PHE A 165 23.44 -51.71 -25.32
C PHE A 165 22.75 -52.42 -26.47
N VAL A 166 22.96 -51.92 -27.69
CA VAL A 166 22.42 -52.50 -28.93
C VAL A 166 23.57 -53.11 -29.71
N ILE A 167 23.64 -54.44 -29.67
CA ILE A 167 24.67 -55.23 -30.35
C ILE A 167 24.25 -55.48 -31.80
N ARG A 168 25.03 -54.99 -32.76
CA ARG A 168 24.77 -55.08 -34.20
C ARG A 168 25.46 -56.29 -34.84
N ASP A 169 24.88 -56.81 -35.91
CA ASP A 169 25.39 -57.96 -36.67
C ASP A 169 25.63 -59.20 -35.79
N HIS A 170 24.67 -59.46 -34.91
CA HIS A 170 24.69 -60.65 -34.07
C HIS A 170 24.70 -61.92 -34.92
N SER A 171 25.54 -62.89 -34.54
CA SER A 171 25.77 -64.12 -35.30
C SER A 171 25.43 -65.37 -34.46
N LYS A 172 26.28 -66.40 -34.48
CA LYS A 172 25.96 -67.74 -33.93
C LYS A 172 26.00 -67.83 -32.40
N THR A 173 26.69 -66.91 -31.72
CA THR A 173 26.89 -66.97 -30.27
C THR A 173 25.59 -66.61 -29.56
N PRO A 174 25.06 -67.44 -28.64
CA PRO A 174 23.83 -67.11 -27.92
C PRO A 174 23.95 -65.79 -27.15
N LEU A 175 22.87 -64.99 -27.17
CA LEU A 175 22.81 -63.68 -26.52
C LEU A 175 23.16 -63.74 -25.03
N GLU A 176 22.79 -64.80 -24.32
CA GLU A 176 23.05 -64.94 -22.88
C GLU A 176 24.55 -64.90 -22.55
N TYR A 177 25.40 -65.57 -23.34
CA TYR A 177 26.85 -65.52 -23.13
C TYR A 177 27.44 -64.14 -23.44
N LEU A 178 26.91 -63.45 -24.46
CA LEU A 178 27.34 -62.09 -24.80
C LEU A 178 26.93 -61.10 -23.73
N LYS A 179 25.72 -61.23 -23.18
CA LYS A 179 25.24 -60.43 -22.06
C LYS A 179 26.18 -60.58 -20.86
N THR A 180 26.50 -61.82 -20.46
CA THR A 180 27.41 -62.07 -19.34
C THR A 180 28.79 -61.45 -19.59
N ALA A 181 29.39 -61.69 -20.77
CA ALA A 181 30.71 -61.17 -21.10
C ALA A 181 30.74 -59.63 -21.12
N LEU A 182 29.72 -58.98 -21.70
CA LEU A 182 29.63 -57.53 -21.77
C LEU A 182 29.38 -56.91 -20.39
N LEU A 183 28.53 -57.52 -19.56
CA LEU A 183 28.28 -57.07 -18.19
C LEU A 183 29.55 -57.14 -17.33
N GLU A 184 30.28 -58.26 -17.38
CA GLU A 184 31.56 -58.39 -16.69
C GLU A 184 32.56 -57.33 -17.15
N ASP A 185 32.57 -57.01 -18.44
CA ASP A 185 33.47 -56.01 -19.00
C ASP A 185 33.10 -54.60 -18.55
N ILE A 186 31.81 -54.27 -18.55
CA ILE A 186 31.27 -53.00 -18.06
C ILE A 186 31.63 -52.80 -16.58
N GLU A 187 31.45 -53.82 -15.74
CA GLU A 187 31.78 -53.77 -14.31
C GLU A 187 33.30 -53.59 -14.09
N LYS A 188 34.13 -54.26 -14.90
CA LYS A 188 35.60 -54.05 -14.87
C LYS A 188 35.97 -52.62 -15.24
N ILE A 189 35.36 -52.04 -16.28
CA ILE A 189 35.62 -50.65 -16.69
C ILE A 189 35.15 -49.70 -15.57
N TRP A 190 33.98 -49.94 -14.97
CA TRP A 190 33.47 -49.14 -13.85
C TRP A 190 34.43 -49.14 -12.65
N ALA A 191 34.96 -50.31 -12.28
CA ALA A 191 35.93 -50.45 -11.19
C ALA A 191 37.29 -49.80 -11.50
N ALA A 192 37.72 -49.81 -12.77
CA ALA A 192 38.99 -49.22 -13.19
C ALA A 192 38.98 -47.69 -13.29
N VAL A 193 37.79 -47.06 -13.30
CA VAL A 193 37.65 -45.61 -13.33
C VAL A 193 37.88 -45.04 -11.94
N ALA A 194 38.89 -44.16 -11.82
CA ALA A 194 39.26 -43.46 -10.59
C ALA A 194 38.05 -42.77 -9.93
N GLU A 195 37.96 -42.89 -8.61
CA GLU A 195 36.91 -42.27 -7.80
C GLU A 195 37.21 -40.79 -7.55
N PRO A 196 36.21 -39.90 -7.59
CA PRO A 196 36.34 -38.56 -7.03
C PRO A 196 36.51 -38.65 -5.51
N GLU A 197 37.23 -37.71 -4.90
CA GLU A 197 37.49 -37.67 -3.45
C GLU A 197 36.22 -37.60 -2.57
N THR A 198 35.03 -37.38 -3.16
CA THR A 198 33.77 -37.04 -2.49
C THR A 198 32.70 -38.13 -2.50
N LEU A 199 32.87 -39.26 -3.18
CA LEU A 199 31.86 -40.32 -3.31
C LEU A 199 32.36 -41.68 -2.79
N SER A 200 31.58 -42.34 -1.93
CA SER A 200 31.84 -43.74 -1.54
C SER A 200 31.64 -44.69 -2.72
N SER A 201 32.32 -45.84 -2.74
CA SER A 201 32.33 -46.86 -3.81
C SER A 201 30.95 -47.46 -4.13
N ALA A 202 30.07 -46.68 -4.74
CA ALA A 202 28.74 -47.11 -5.12
C ALA A 202 28.81 -48.03 -6.36
N PRO A 203 28.10 -49.18 -6.35
CA PRO A 203 28.08 -50.11 -7.47
C PRO A 203 27.37 -49.52 -8.69
N LEU A 204 27.70 -50.02 -9.89
CA LEU A 204 27.15 -49.54 -11.16
C LEU A 204 25.61 -49.45 -11.16
N ARG A 205 24.94 -50.44 -10.56
CA ARG A 205 23.47 -50.55 -10.44
C ARG A 205 22.79 -49.40 -9.69
N GLU A 206 23.52 -48.62 -8.91
CA GLU A 206 22.99 -47.43 -8.25
C GLU A 206 22.93 -46.22 -9.21
N PHE A 207 23.73 -46.25 -10.28
CA PHE A 207 23.77 -45.22 -11.31
C PHE A 207 23.04 -45.62 -12.58
N PHE A 208 23.01 -46.91 -12.92
CA PHE A 208 22.46 -47.35 -14.20
C PHE A 208 21.58 -48.60 -14.11
N ASN A 209 20.51 -48.57 -14.89
CA ASN A 209 19.81 -49.75 -15.35
C ASN A 209 20.46 -50.18 -16.66
N VAL A 210 21.16 -51.33 -16.65
CA VAL A 210 21.86 -51.83 -17.83
C VAL A 210 20.99 -52.86 -18.55
N GLU A 211 20.66 -52.55 -19.80
CA GLU A 211 19.86 -53.38 -20.68
C GLU A 211 20.67 -53.76 -21.91
N ILE A 212 20.52 -54.99 -22.40
CA ILE A 212 21.29 -55.48 -23.54
C ILE A 212 20.36 -56.16 -24.53
N THR A 213 20.42 -55.73 -25.78
CA THR A 213 19.72 -56.34 -26.91
C THR A 213 20.68 -56.61 -28.05
N ALA A 214 20.39 -57.63 -28.85
CA ALA A 214 21.11 -57.92 -30.08
C ALA A 214 20.18 -57.77 -31.27
N LEU A 215 20.71 -57.33 -32.39
CA LEU A 215 20.02 -57.21 -33.66
C LEU A 215 20.80 -58.00 -34.73
N PRO A 216 20.11 -58.72 -35.63
CA PRO A 216 20.75 -59.45 -36.72
C PRO A 216 21.32 -58.46 -37.76
N SER A 217 22.04 -58.98 -38.74
CA SER A 217 22.62 -58.11 -39.75
C SER A 217 21.55 -57.51 -40.68
N TYR A 218 21.57 -56.19 -40.82
CA TYR A 218 20.62 -55.48 -41.68
C TYR A 218 20.78 -55.88 -43.16
N GLU A 219 22.01 -56.03 -43.63
CA GLU A 219 22.30 -56.33 -45.04
C GLU A 219 21.93 -57.76 -45.44
N TYR A 220 22.13 -58.73 -44.53
CA TYR A 220 21.92 -60.15 -44.82
C TYR A 220 20.57 -60.70 -44.34
N GLN A 221 19.95 -60.06 -43.35
CA GLN A 221 18.75 -60.54 -42.65
C GLN A 221 17.77 -59.40 -42.36
N GLU A 222 17.46 -58.61 -43.37
CA GLU A 222 16.65 -57.38 -43.25
C GLU A 222 15.28 -57.61 -42.58
N GLU A 223 14.54 -58.67 -42.95
CA GLU A 223 13.22 -58.94 -42.36
C GLU A 223 13.31 -59.26 -40.86
N ASN A 224 14.26 -60.11 -40.47
CA ASN A 224 14.49 -60.47 -39.08
C ASN A 224 15.00 -59.27 -38.26
N PHE A 225 15.79 -58.38 -38.90
CA PHE A 225 16.19 -57.11 -38.29
C PHE A 225 14.98 -56.22 -38.02
N LYS A 226 14.09 -56.04 -39.01
CA LYS A 226 12.88 -55.23 -38.86
C LYS A 226 11.96 -55.79 -37.76
N GLU A 227 11.82 -57.11 -37.68
CA GLU A 227 11.04 -57.77 -36.63
C GLU A 227 11.62 -57.49 -35.23
N GLN A 228 12.93 -57.67 -35.04
CA GLN A 228 13.57 -57.41 -33.75
C GLN A 228 13.61 -55.92 -33.38
N VAL A 229 13.73 -55.03 -34.37
CA VAL A 229 13.60 -53.59 -34.15
C VAL A 229 12.17 -53.24 -33.72
N ALA A 230 11.15 -53.88 -34.30
CA ALA A 230 9.78 -53.68 -33.86
C ALA A 230 9.57 -54.15 -32.41
N GLN A 231 10.18 -55.27 -32.01
CA GLN A 231 10.18 -55.73 -30.60
C GLN A 231 10.92 -54.75 -29.68
N LEU A 232 12.07 -54.23 -30.10
CA LEU A 232 12.82 -53.21 -29.36
C LEU A 232 11.98 -51.94 -29.16
N ARG A 233 11.30 -51.48 -30.22
CA ARG A 233 10.40 -50.32 -30.18
C ARG A 233 9.29 -50.48 -29.16
N GLN A 234 8.69 -51.67 -29.02
CA GLN A 234 7.64 -51.92 -28.02
C GLN A 234 8.10 -51.66 -26.58
N ARG A 235 9.41 -51.77 -26.29
CA ARG A 235 9.96 -51.46 -24.95
C ARG A 235 9.92 -49.97 -24.60
N PHE A 236 9.81 -49.09 -25.61
CA PHE A 236 9.71 -47.65 -25.41
C PHE A 236 8.27 -47.18 -25.22
N VAL A 237 7.30 -47.99 -25.66
CA VAL A 237 5.88 -47.78 -25.37
C VAL A 237 5.65 -48.04 -23.88
N HIS A 238 4.94 -47.14 -23.21
CA HIS A 238 4.71 -47.17 -21.76
C HIS A 238 6.02 -47.22 -20.95
N SER A 239 7.10 -46.64 -21.48
CA SER A 239 8.43 -46.73 -20.87
C SER A 239 8.54 -46.04 -19.50
N THR A 240 7.65 -45.10 -19.18
CA THR A 240 7.62 -44.38 -17.89
C THR A 240 6.82 -45.09 -16.81
N TYR A 241 6.14 -46.20 -17.11
CA TYR A 241 5.43 -46.99 -16.10
C TYR A 241 6.44 -47.75 -15.22
N PRO A 242 6.06 -48.11 -13.97
CA PRO A 242 6.93 -48.90 -13.10
C PRO A 242 7.39 -50.19 -13.79
N GLY A 243 8.71 -50.43 -13.80
CA GLY A 243 9.33 -51.57 -14.51
C GLY A 243 9.61 -51.34 -16.01
N GLY A 244 9.22 -50.19 -16.57
CA GLY A 244 9.60 -49.75 -17.91
C GLY A 244 11.03 -49.18 -17.97
N LEU A 245 11.54 -48.92 -19.18
CA LEU A 245 12.91 -48.41 -19.40
C LEU A 245 13.21 -47.08 -18.69
N VAL A 246 12.18 -46.30 -18.35
CA VAL A 246 12.30 -45.01 -17.66
C VAL A 246 11.46 -44.99 -16.38
N GLY A 247 11.04 -46.16 -15.87
CA GLY A 247 10.16 -46.27 -14.71
C GLY A 247 10.81 -45.85 -13.39
N ASP A 248 12.14 -46.03 -13.27
CA ASP A 248 12.94 -45.70 -12.07
C ASP A 248 13.40 -44.24 -12.03
N ARG A 249 12.89 -43.38 -12.91
CA ARG A 249 13.32 -41.98 -13.00
C ARG A 249 12.92 -41.22 -11.73
N GLU A 250 13.91 -40.64 -11.07
CA GLU A 250 13.70 -39.70 -9.98
C GLU A 250 13.91 -38.28 -10.49
N GLU A 251 13.17 -37.31 -9.91
CA GLU A 251 13.38 -35.87 -10.14
C GLU A 251 13.14 -35.35 -11.57
N VAL A 252 12.15 -35.90 -12.28
CA VAL A 252 11.74 -35.45 -13.63
C VAL A 252 11.31 -33.98 -13.61
N GLU A 253 11.79 -33.20 -14.57
CA GLU A 253 11.40 -31.81 -14.76
C GLU A 253 10.26 -31.71 -15.78
N PRO A 254 9.41 -30.67 -15.71
CA PRO A 254 8.39 -30.46 -16.73
C PRO A 254 8.99 -30.16 -18.10
N ALA A 255 8.36 -30.70 -19.15
CA ALA A 255 8.73 -30.54 -20.55
C ALA A 255 8.91 -29.06 -20.97
N SER A 256 8.16 -28.14 -20.36
CA SER A 256 8.27 -26.69 -20.60
C SER A 256 9.63 -26.10 -20.22
N GLY A 257 10.35 -26.69 -19.26
CA GLY A 257 11.69 -26.26 -18.85
C GLY A 257 12.83 -26.82 -19.73
N PHE A 258 12.53 -27.81 -20.58
CA PHE A 258 13.55 -28.53 -21.35
C PHE A 258 14.42 -27.64 -22.24
N PRO A 259 13.91 -26.63 -22.99
CA PRO A 259 14.75 -25.81 -23.86
C PRO A 259 15.86 -25.08 -23.11
N LEU A 260 15.49 -24.42 -22.01
CA LEU A 260 16.42 -23.67 -21.17
C LEU A 260 17.42 -24.62 -20.48
N ARG A 261 16.94 -25.77 -20.00
CA ARG A 261 17.81 -26.81 -19.42
C ARG A 261 18.84 -27.30 -20.44
N ALA A 262 18.41 -27.62 -21.66
CA ALA A 262 19.28 -28.12 -22.72
C ALA A 262 20.35 -27.09 -23.10
N GLU A 263 19.96 -25.83 -23.24
CA GLU A 263 20.87 -24.74 -23.55
C GLU A 263 21.93 -24.54 -22.45
N GLU A 264 21.50 -24.45 -21.19
CA GLU A 264 22.44 -24.19 -20.09
C GLU A 264 23.38 -25.36 -19.84
N ILE A 265 22.88 -26.60 -19.89
CA ILE A 265 23.74 -27.79 -19.79
C ILE A 265 24.82 -27.75 -20.88
N TRP A 266 24.44 -27.46 -22.14
CA TRP A 266 25.41 -27.39 -23.23
C TRP A 266 26.44 -26.28 -23.02
N LYS A 267 26.00 -25.11 -22.54
CA LYS A 267 26.87 -23.97 -22.24
C LYS A 267 27.90 -24.28 -21.16
N ILE A 268 27.47 -24.89 -20.04
CA ILE A 268 28.36 -25.30 -18.94
C ILE A 268 29.39 -26.32 -19.43
N ILE A 269 28.95 -27.30 -20.23
CA ILE A 269 29.83 -28.33 -20.82
C ILE A 269 30.85 -27.68 -21.76
N LYS A 270 30.43 -26.73 -22.60
CA LYS A 270 31.31 -26.05 -23.56
C LYS A 270 32.36 -25.18 -22.86
N ASP A 271 32.00 -24.57 -21.74
CA ASP A 271 32.91 -23.79 -20.89
C ASP A 271 33.86 -24.66 -20.04
N ASN A 272 33.77 -26.00 -20.13
CA ASN A 272 34.52 -26.96 -19.32
C ASN A 272 34.39 -26.74 -17.80
N ARG A 273 33.25 -26.22 -17.34
CA ARG A 273 32.94 -26.04 -15.92
C ARG A 273 32.36 -27.33 -15.33
N ASP A 274 32.38 -27.45 -14.01
CA ASP A 274 31.71 -28.55 -13.32
C ASP A 274 30.19 -28.43 -13.51
N LEU A 275 29.56 -29.54 -13.89
CA LEU A 275 28.13 -29.59 -14.18
C LEU A 275 27.35 -29.96 -12.92
N ASP A 276 26.75 -28.95 -12.28
CA ASP A 276 25.85 -29.11 -11.14
C ASP A 276 24.39 -29.13 -11.61
N LEU A 277 23.84 -30.33 -11.84
CA LEU A 277 22.48 -30.49 -12.33
C LEU A 277 21.39 -30.03 -11.35
N PRO A 278 21.49 -30.30 -10.03
CA PRO A 278 20.61 -29.65 -9.06
C PRO A 278 20.58 -28.13 -9.17
N ALA A 279 21.74 -27.47 -9.31
CA ALA A 279 21.79 -26.02 -9.48
C ALA A 279 21.15 -25.55 -10.79
N VAL A 280 21.40 -26.27 -11.91
CA VAL A 280 20.74 -25.98 -13.20
C VAL A 280 19.22 -26.14 -13.09
N LYS A 281 18.74 -27.17 -12.39
CA LYS A 281 17.30 -27.39 -12.14
C LYS A 281 16.66 -26.22 -11.40
N VAL A 282 17.26 -25.79 -10.30
CA VAL A 282 16.78 -24.63 -9.52
C VAL A 282 16.80 -23.36 -10.37
N MET A 283 17.83 -23.17 -11.18
CA MET A 283 17.91 -22.04 -12.11
C MET A 283 16.78 -22.07 -13.14
N VAL A 284 16.56 -23.20 -13.81
CA VAL A 284 15.48 -23.36 -14.81
C VAL A 284 14.13 -23.12 -14.18
N ALA A 285 13.88 -23.69 -13.00
CA ALA A 285 12.68 -23.44 -12.23
C ALA A 285 12.53 -21.94 -11.92
N THR A 286 13.60 -21.26 -11.52
CA THR A 286 13.59 -19.83 -11.17
C THR A 286 13.18 -18.97 -12.36
N VAL A 287 13.83 -19.16 -13.51
CA VAL A 287 13.54 -18.41 -14.73
C VAL A 287 12.12 -18.69 -15.21
N ARG A 288 11.70 -19.95 -15.28
CA ARG A 288 10.36 -20.32 -15.75
C ARG A 288 9.25 -19.84 -14.83
N CYS A 289 9.43 -19.99 -13.51
CA CYS A 289 8.46 -19.48 -12.53
C CYS A 289 8.36 -17.95 -12.58
N GLU A 290 9.45 -17.25 -12.85
CA GLU A 290 9.44 -15.79 -13.02
C GLU A 290 8.75 -15.35 -14.31
N GLU A 291 9.01 -16.02 -15.43
CA GLU A 291 8.32 -15.74 -16.70
C GLU A 291 6.80 -15.94 -16.56
N ILE A 292 6.38 -17.07 -15.98
CA ILE A 292 4.95 -17.37 -15.75
C ILE A 292 4.35 -16.33 -14.79
N ALA A 293 5.04 -15.99 -13.69
CA ALA A 293 4.56 -14.94 -12.78
C ALA A 293 4.41 -13.58 -13.48
N GLY A 294 5.38 -13.20 -14.32
CA GLY A 294 5.32 -11.96 -15.11
C GLY A 294 4.17 -11.95 -16.10
N GLU A 295 3.90 -13.08 -16.76
CA GLU A 295 2.74 -13.24 -17.65
C GLU A 295 1.42 -13.11 -16.89
N LYS A 296 1.26 -13.80 -15.76
CA LYS A 296 0.04 -13.70 -14.92
C LYS A 296 -0.18 -12.29 -14.39
N LEU A 297 0.89 -11.61 -13.96
CA LEU A 297 0.80 -10.21 -13.53
C LEU A 297 0.35 -9.31 -14.69
N LYS A 298 0.88 -9.54 -15.90
CA LYS A 298 0.47 -8.78 -17.08
C LYS A 298 -1.00 -9.01 -17.42
N CYS A 299 -1.46 -10.26 -17.41
CA CYS A 299 -2.87 -10.59 -17.61
C CYS A 299 -3.75 -9.90 -16.56
N PHE A 300 -3.38 -9.96 -15.28
CA PHE A 300 -4.07 -9.25 -14.21
C PHE A 300 -4.15 -7.73 -14.45
N THR A 301 -3.07 -7.10 -14.90
CA THR A 301 -3.08 -5.64 -15.17
C THR A 301 -3.98 -5.23 -16.33
N THR A 302 -4.30 -6.15 -17.24
CA THR A 302 -5.18 -5.94 -18.40
C THR A 302 -6.53 -6.63 -18.26
N ASP A 303 -6.84 -7.19 -17.09
CA ASP A 303 -8.09 -7.87 -16.80
C ASP A 303 -9.26 -6.88 -16.85
N GLU A 304 -10.33 -7.23 -17.58
CA GLU A 304 -11.47 -6.33 -17.81
C GLU A 304 -12.22 -6.02 -16.51
N ASP A 305 -12.48 -7.04 -15.68
CA ASP A 305 -13.19 -6.88 -14.40
C ASP A 305 -12.39 -5.99 -13.44
N TRP A 306 -11.07 -6.17 -13.39
CA TRP A 306 -10.18 -5.30 -12.61
C TRP A 306 -10.18 -3.86 -13.11
N LEU A 307 -10.10 -3.63 -14.43
CA LEU A 307 -10.08 -2.29 -15.01
C LEU A 307 -11.39 -1.54 -14.78
N GLU A 308 -12.53 -2.21 -14.98
CA GLU A 308 -13.85 -1.63 -14.68
C GLU A 308 -13.97 -1.25 -13.21
N MET A 309 -13.48 -2.10 -12.31
CA MET A 309 -13.49 -1.82 -10.88
C MET A 309 -12.58 -0.65 -10.52
N LYS A 310 -11.40 -0.58 -11.11
CA LYS A 310 -10.45 0.52 -10.92
C LYS A 310 -11.06 1.85 -11.36
N GLU A 311 -11.77 1.88 -12.48
CA GLU A 311 -12.48 3.07 -12.95
C GLU A 311 -13.67 3.43 -12.06
N ALA A 312 -14.46 2.44 -11.64
CA ALA A 312 -15.61 2.65 -10.76
C ALA A 312 -15.21 3.29 -9.42
N VAL A 313 -14.08 2.86 -8.85
CA VAL A 313 -13.53 3.42 -7.59
C VAL A 313 -13.18 4.91 -7.72
N GLN A 314 -12.81 5.40 -8.92
CA GLN A 314 -12.55 6.83 -9.13
C GLN A 314 -13.82 7.68 -9.04
N ALA A 315 -14.98 7.09 -9.34
CA ALA A 315 -16.28 7.77 -9.25
C ALA A 315 -16.84 7.78 -7.82
N GLY A 316 -16.50 6.78 -7.01
CA GLY A 316 -16.96 6.68 -5.63
C GLY A 316 -16.75 5.29 -5.01
N PRO A 317 -17.31 5.04 -3.81
CA PRO A 317 -17.13 3.75 -3.16
C PRO A 317 -17.89 2.64 -3.88
N VAL A 318 -17.21 1.52 -4.13
CA VAL A 318 -17.74 0.34 -4.83
C VAL A 318 -18.04 -0.77 -3.81
N SER A 319 -19.27 -1.26 -3.78
CA SER A 319 -19.65 -2.37 -2.90
C SER A 319 -19.09 -3.71 -3.42
N GLY A 320 -18.63 -4.56 -2.52
CA GLY A 320 -18.01 -5.85 -2.84
C GLY A 320 -16.57 -5.73 -3.33
N PHE A 321 -15.93 -4.56 -3.21
CA PHE A 321 -14.60 -4.30 -3.77
C PHE A 321 -13.56 -5.32 -3.30
N GLY A 322 -13.45 -5.55 -1.99
CA GLY A 322 -12.44 -6.45 -1.43
C GLY A 322 -12.63 -7.89 -1.87
N GLY A 323 -13.88 -8.38 -1.87
CA GLY A 323 -14.23 -9.73 -2.32
C GLY A 323 -13.95 -9.95 -3.81
N ALA A 324 -14.33 -9.00 -4.66
CA ALA A 324 -14.12 -9.08 -6.09
C ALA A 324 -12.63 -9.07 -6.46
N VAL A 325 -11.85 -8.12 -5.92
CA VAL A 325 -10.40 -8.08 -6.11
C VAL A 325 -9.74 -9.36 -5.61
N SER A 326 -10.16 -9.86 -4.44
CA SER A 326 -9.62 -11.11 -3.89
C SER A 326 -9.90 -12.30 -4.81
N SER A 327 -11.07 -12.36 -5.44
CA SER A 327 -11.44 -13.42 -6.39
C SER A 327 -10.60 -13.36 -7.68
N ILE A 328 -10.37 -12.16 -8.21
CA ILE A 328 -9.53 -11.97 -9.40
C ILE A 328 -8.08 -12.37 -9.09
N LEU A 329 -7.54 -11.92 -7.95
CA LEU A 329 -6.20 -12.30 -7.49
C LEU A 329 -6.07 -13.82 -7.33
N GLU A 330 -7.05 -14.47 -6.70
CA GLU A 330 -7.03 -15.92 -6.50
C GLU A 330 -7.08 -16.69 -7.82
N THR A 331 -7.81 -16.18 -8.81
CA THR A 331 -7.85 -16.77 -10.16
C THR A 331 -6.45 -16.85 -10.75
N TYR A 332 -5.72 -15.73 -10.80
CA TYR A 332 -4.37 -15.72 -11.36
C TYR A 332 -3.32 -16.45 -10.52
N LEU A 333 -3.45 -16.44 -9.19
CA LEU A 333 -2.58 -17.22 -8.31
C LEU A 333 -2.81 -18.73 -8.49
N SER A 334 -4.06 -19.17 -8.66
CA SER A 334 -4.39 -20.57 -8.90
C SER A 334 -3.92 -21.06 -10.27
N GLU A 335 -4.02 -20.21 -11.31
CA GLU A 335 -3.46 -20.49 -12.62
C GLU A 335 -1.94 -20.64 -12.57
N TYR A 336 -1.27 -19.71 -11.87
CA TYR A 336 0.15 -19.81 -11.59
C TYR A 336 0.50 -21.13 -10.91
N ASP A 337 -0.19 -21.47 -9.82
CA ASP A 337 0.04 -22.69 -9.04
C ASP A 337 -0.13 -23.97 -9.87
N ARG A 338 -1.08 -23.97 -10.82
CA ARG A 338 -1.30 -25.08 -11.75
C ARG A 338 -0.15 -25.21 -12.77
N GLU A 339 0.32 -24.10 -13.32
CA GLU A 339 1.38 -24.12 -14.34
C GLU A 339 2.75 -24.45 -13.75
N VAL A 340 3.01 -24.05 -12.51
CA VAL A 340 4.31 -24.29 -11.87
C VAL A 340 4.38 -25.57 -11.03
N VAL A 341 3.33 -26.40 -11.04
CA VAL A 341 3.16 -27.52 -10.11
C VAL A 341 4.34 -28.50 -10.07
N TYR A 342 5.05 -28.64 -11.20
CA TYR A 342 6.14 -29.59 -11.39
C TYR A 342 7.55 -28.99 -11.16
N PHE A 343 7.65 -27.69 -10.89
CA PHE A 343 8.93 -27.04 -10.58
C PHE A 343 9.29 -27.19 -9.10
N ASP A 344 10.51 -26.78 -8.77
CA ASP A 344 11.03 -26.77 -7.41
C ASP A 344 10.10 -26.04 -6.43
N GLN A 345 9.86 -26.66 -5.27
CA GLN A 345 8.89 -26.19 -4.29
C GLN A 345 9.28 -24.86 -3.64
N GLU A 346 10.56 -24.65 -3.33
CA GLU A 346 11.02 -23.42 -2.69
C GLU A 346 10.93 -22.25 -3.68
N VAL A 347 11.34 -22.51 -4.92
CA VAL A 347 11.27 -21.52 -6.00
C VAL A 347 9.84 -21.08 -6.28
N ARG A 348 8.88 -22.01 -6.41
CA ARG A 348 7.48 -21.66 -6.68
C ARG A 348 6.86 -20.85 -5.54
N ILE A 349 7.16 -21.16 -4.28
CA ILE A 349 6.61 -20.43 -3.13
C ILE A 349 7.14 -19.00 -3.12
N GLU A 350 8.44 -18.83 -3.32
CA GLU A 350 9.07 -17.52 -3.34
C GLU A 350 8.56 -16.67 -4.52
N LYS A 351 8.48 -17.25 -5.72
CA LYS A 351 7.98 -16.54 -6.91
C LYS A 351 6.48 -16.25 -6.84
N ARG A 352 5.66 -17.13 -6.25
CA ARG A 352 4.25 -16.86 -5.94
C ARG A 352 4.09 -15.67 -5.00
N ARG A 353 4.93 -15.58 -3.95
CA ARG A 353 4.93 -14.46 -3.00
C ARG A 353 5.31 -13.14 -3.70
N GLN A 354 6.29 -13.17 -4.60
CA GLN A 354 6.67 -12.00 -5.41
C GLN A 354 5.53 -11.56 -6.35
N LEU A 355 4.86 -12.51 -7.01
CA LEU A 355 3.68 -12.25 -7.83
C LEU A 355 2.58 -11.54 -7.03
N LEU A 356 2.22 -12.09 -5.86
CA LEU A 356 1.21 -11.49 -4.99
C LEU A 356 1.61 -10.08 -4.55
N SER A 357 2.85 -9.88 -4.12
CA SER A 357 3.36 -8.56 -3.72
C SER A 357 3.22 -7.53 -4.85
N ASN A 358 3.59 -7.90 -6.08
CA ASN A 358 3.51 -7.01 -7.23
C ASN A 358 2.04 -6.72 -7.62
N ALA A 359 1.17 -7.73 -7.58
CA ALA A 359 -0.26 -7.54 -7.83
C ALA A 359 -0.91 -6.61 -6.79
N LEU A 360 -0.57 -6.77 -5.51
CA LEU A 360 -1.01 -5.86 -4.45
C LEU A 360 -0.51 -4.43 -4.67
N MET A 361 0.71 -4.22 -5.18
CA MET A 361 1.18 -2.87 -5.52
C MET A 361 0.32 -2.20 -6.60
N VAL A 362 -0.16 -2.96 -7.59
CA VAL A 362 -1.07 -2.44 -8.64
C VAL A 362 -2.42 -2.02 -8.05
N VAL A 363 -2.93 -2.78 -7.07
CA VAL A 363 -4.23 -2.54 -6.43
C VAL A 363 -4.19 -1.41 -5.41
N ARG A 364 -3.02 -1.11 -4.85
CA ARG A 364 -2.85 -0.23 -3.68
C ARG A 364 -3.52 1.14 -3.84
N ASP A 365 -3.33 1.78 -4.98
CA ASP A 365 -3.87 3.11 -5.26
C ASP A 365 -5.41 3.12 -5.28
N ALA A 366 -6.03 2.09 -5.87
CA ALA A 366 -7.48 1.93 -5.86
C ALA A 366 -8.00 1.67 -4.44
N TYR A 367 -7.33 0.82 -3.66
CA TYR A 367 -7.70 0.56 -2.27
C TYR A 367 -7.64 1.84 -1.40
N ASP A 368 -6.55 2.63 -1.51
CA ASP A 368 -6.42 3.88 -0.77
C ASP A 368 -7.48 4.91 -1.22
N THR A 369 -7.82 4.95 -2.51
CA THR A 369 -8.90 5.79 -3.06
C THR A 369 -10.28 5.37 -2.51
N MET A 370 -10.56 4.06 -2.46
CA MET A 370 -11.78 3.50 -1.87
C MET A 370 -11.93 3.92 -0.40
N LEU A 371 -10.87 3.77 0.40
CA LEU A 371 -10.87 4.21 1.80
C LEU A 371 -11.07 5.72 1.94
N MET A 372 -10.44 6.52 1.07
CA MET A 372 -10.61 7.98 1.03
C MET A 372 -12.07 8.37 0.73
N HIS A 373 -12.76 7.66 -0.15
CA HIS A 373 -14.18 7.89 -0.43
C HIS A 373 -15.07 7.52 0.76
N LEU A 374 -14.84 6.36 1.37
CA LEU A 374 -15.56 5.95 2.58
C LEU A 374 -15.39 6.97 3.71
N TYR A 375 -14.15 7.41 3.95
CA TYR A 375 -13.83 8.45 4.92
C TYR A 375 -14.58 9.76 4.61
N SER A 376 -14.48 10.26 3.37
CA SER A 376 -15.05 11.55 2.97
C SER A 376 -16.58 11.56 3.06
N ASN A 377 -17.21 10.46 2.63
CA ASN A 377 -18.66 10.29 2.72
C ASN A 377 -19.12 10.23 4.18
N THR A 378 -18.37 9.54 5.04
CA THR A 378 -18.68 9.44 6.46
C THR A 378 -18.57 10.80 7.17
N VAL A 379 -17.50 11.57 6.92
CA VAL A 379 -17.34 12.92 7.48
C VAL A 379 -18.48 13.84 7.02
N LYS A 380 -18.84 13.81 5.73
CA LYS A 380 -19.94 14.62 5.19
C LYS A 380 -21.30 14.24 5.78
N SER A 381 -21.56 12.95 5.93
CA SER A 381 -22.79 12.42 6.56
C SER A 381 -22.87 12.83 8.04
N PHE A 382 -21.75 12.69 8.76
CA PHE A 382 -21.63 13.11 10.16
C PHE A 382 -21.90 14.60 10.32
N LYS A 383 -21.28 15.45 9.49
CA LYS A 383 -21.48 16.91 9.53
C LYS A 383 -22.95 17.29 9.35
N THR A 384 -23.61 16.70 8.35
CA THR A 384 -25.03 16.98 8.06
C THR A 384 -25.93 16.57 9.23
N SER A 385 -25.69 15.40 9.80
CA SER A 385 -26.45 14.86 10.94
C SER A 385 -26.16 15.63 12.23
N LEU A 386 -24.92 16.10 12.42
CA LEU A 386 -24.49 16.91 13.56
C LEU A 386 -25.18 18.28 13.57
N GLU A 387 -25.35 18.91 12.40
CA GLU A 387 -26.10 20.18 12.27
C GLU A 387 -27.57 20.03 12.67
N GLN A 388 -28.18 18.87 12.44
CA GLN A 388 -29.58 18.58 12.78
C GLN A 388 -29.77 18.12 14.24
N SER A 389 -28.69 17.70 14.92
CA SER A 389 -28.75 17.13 16.26
C SER A 389 -29.01 18.18 17.34
N GLN A 390 -30.04 17.96 18.17
CA GLN A 390 -30.44 18.88 19.25
C GLN A 390 -29.83 18.52 20.62
N ASN A 391 -29.61 17.23 20.89
CA ASN A 391 -29.18 16.72 22.20
C ASN A 391 -27.96 15.79 22.08
N VAL A 392 -27.25 15.59 23.19
CA VAL A 392 -26.08 14.69 23.30
C VAL A 392 -26.40 13.25 22.89
N ALA A 393 -27.58 12.72 23.25
CA ALA A 393 -28.01 11.38 22.84
C ALA A 393 -28.11 11.22 21.31
N ALA A 394 -28.56 12.26 20.58
CA ALA A 394 -28.61 12.24 19.13
C ALA A 394 -27.21 12.27 18.50
N ILE A 395 -26.27 13.00 19.13
CA ILE A 395 -24.87 13.03 18.71
C ILE A 395 -24.25 11.63 18.89
N HIS A 396 -24.47 10.95 20.01
CA HIS A 396 -23.98 9.59 20.22
C HIS A 396 -24.50 8.60 19.18
N LEU A 397 -25.81 8.61 18.89
CA LEU A 397 -26.40 7.75 17.88
C LEU A 397 -25.83 8.03 16.49
N CYS A 398 -25.66 9.31 16.14
CA CYS A 398 -25.03 9.73 14.90
C CYS A 398 -23.59 9.23 14.79
N SER A 399 -22.78 9.43 15.83
CA SER A 399 -21.39 8.98 15.89
C SER A 399 -21.29 7.47 15.72
N GLN A 400 -22.09 6.70 16.46
CA GLN A 400 -22.10 5.24 16.36
C GLN A 400 -22.53 4.77 14.97
N SER A 401 -23.58 5.37 14.38
CA SER A 401 -24.04 5.03 13.05
C SER A 401 -22.99 5.32 11.97
N CYS A 402 -22.29 6.46 12.06
CA CYS A 402 -21.22 6.82 11.13
C CYS A 402 -20.01 5.88 11.28
N MET A 403 -19.61 5.55 12.50
CA MET A 403 -18.51 4.61 12.74
C MET A 403 -18.86 3.21 12.22
N SER A 404 -20.08 2.73 12.48
CA SER A 404 -20.53 1.42 11.98
C SER A 404 -20.57 1.38 10.45
N MET A 405 -21.01 2.44 9.78
CA MET A 405 -21.04 2.52 8.32
C MET A 405 -19.62 2.52 7.73
N PHE A 406 -18.69 3.23 8.36
CA PHE A 406 -17.29 3.25 7.95
C PHE A 406 -16.63 1.88 8.17
N ASP A 407 -16.80 1.29 9.36
CA ASP A 407 -16.22 0.00 9.71
C ASP A 407 -16.76 -1.11 8.76
N GLN A 408 -18.07 -1.13 8.45
CA GLN A 408 -18.65 -2.05 7.45
C GLN A 408 -18.09 -1.83 6.04
N GLY A 409 -17.93 -0.56 5.62
CA GLY A 409 -17.33 -0.26 4.32
C GLY A 409 -15.86 -0.70 4.24
N CYS A 410 -15.11 -0.58 5.34
CA CYS A 410 -13.73 -1.07 5.42
C CYS A 410 -13.65 -2.60 5.41
N GLU A 411 -14.58 -3.30 6.06
CA GLU A 411 -14.69 -4.76 5.98
C GLU A 411 -14.98 -5.24 4.56
N ASP A 412 -15.91 -4.58 3.86
CA ASP A 412 -16.25 -4.88 2.45
C ASP A 412 -15.08 -4.58 1.48
N ALA A 413 -14.28 -3.55 1.78
CA ALA A 413 -13.09 -3.21 1.00
C ALA A 413 -11.86 -4.08 1.32
N ALA A 414 -11.91 -4.94 2.35
CA ALA A 414 -10.76 -5.73 2.79
C ALA A 414 -10.39 -6.81 1.76
N ILE A 415 -9.12 -6.82 1.35
CA ILE A 415 -8.58 -7.80 0.41
C ILE A 415 -7.95 -8.95 1.20
N GLN A 416 -8.44 -10.17 0.98
CA GLN A 416 -8.07 -11.36 1.77
C GLN A 416 -6.57 -11.67 1.72
N GLN A 417 -5.93 -11.44 0.56
CA GLN A 417 -4.51 -11.71 0.36
C GLN A 417 -3.60 -10.59 0.87
N SER A 418 -4.14 -9.55 1.51
CA SER A 418 -3.38 -8.39 2.02
C SER A 418 -3.43 -8.29 3.54
N GLU A 419 -2.35 -7.76 4.14
CA GLU A 419 -2.32 -7.40 5.57
C GLU A 419 -2.75 -5.94 5.83
N TRP A 420 -3.40 -5.31 4.85
CA TRP A 420 -3.76 -3.91 4.94
C TRP A 420 -4.88 -3.69 5.95
N ASN A 421 -4.78 -2.60 6.71
CA ASN A 421 -5.81 -2.20 7.65
C ASN A 421 -6.16 -0.72 7.50
N ALA A 422 -7.40 -0.39 7.83
CA ALA A 422 -7.93 0.98 7.78
C ALA A 422 -7.69 1.76 9.09
N SER A 423 -6.83 1.27 9.99
CA SER A 423 -6.61 1.86 11.33
C SER A 423 -6.26 3.35 11.28
N LYS A 424 -5.32 3.73 10.40
CA LYS A 424 -4.90 5.13 10.20
C LYS A 424 -6.06 6.02 9.73
N PHE A 425 -6.91 5.50 8.85
CA PHE A 425 -8.09 6.23 8.37
C PHE A 425 -9.14 6.37 9.47
N ARG A 426 -9.31 5.32 10.28
CA ARG A 426 -10.22 5.32 11.42
C ARG A 426 -9.80 6.32 12.50
N GLU A 427 -8.52 6.36 12.87
CA GLU A 427 -7.97 7.33 13.81
C GLU A 427 -8.15 8.78 13.32
N LYS A 428 -7.90 9.00 12.02
CA LYS A 428 -8.12 10.30 11.38
C LYS A 428 -9.60 10.69 11.39
N LEU A 429 -10.49 9.75 11.05
CA LEU A 429 -11.94 9.96 11.07
C LEU A 429 -12.44 10.42 12.45
N ILE A 430 -11.99 9.77 13.51
CA ILE A 430 -12.33 10.15 14.89
C ILE A 430 -11.85 11.58 15.19
N CYS A 431 -10.62 11.92 14.82
CA CYS A 431 -10.09 13.27 15.01
C CYS A 431 -10.94 14.35 14.31
N ASP A 432 -11.37 14.08 13.09
CA ASP A 432 -12.15 15.04 12.30
C ASP A 432 -13.60 15.16 12.78
N MET A 433 -14.24 14.04 13.15
CA MET A 433 -15.57 14.05 13.78
C MET A 433 -15.57 14.90 15.05
N VAL A 434 -14.57 14.73 15.92
CA VAL A 434 -14.46 15.53 17.13
C VAL A 434 -14.16 17.00 16.82
N SER A 435 -13.41 17.30 15.75
CA SER A 435 -13.15 18.67 15.32
C SER A 435 -14.42 19.37 14.80
N GLU A 436 -15.27 18.66 14.05
CA GLU A 436 -16.60 19.15 13.63
C GLU A 436 -17.52 19.40 14.84
N MET A 437 -17.49 18.51 15.84
CA MET A 437 -18.20 18.73 17.12
C MET A 437 -17.69 19.98 17.82
N MET A 438 -16.37 20.17 17.93
CA MET A 438 -15.80 21.39 18.52
C MET A 438 -16.26 22.65 17.77
N ALA A 439 -16.33 22.62 16.44
CA ALA A 439 -16.80 23.75 15.65
C ALA A 439 -18.27 24.09 15.96
N LYS A 440 -19.13 23.07 16.13
CA LYS A 440 -20.53 23.25 16.54
C LYS A 440 -20.63 23.91 17.92
N TYR A 441 -19.95 23.38 18.94
CA TYR A 441 -20.01 23.93 20.30
C TYR A 441 -19.41 25.34 20.38
N LYS A 442 -18.32 25.63 19.64
CA LYS A 442 -17.79 27.00 19.51
C LYS A 442 -18.84 27.95 18.93
N LYS A 443 -19.57 27.54 17.89
CA LYS A 443 -20.65 28.34 17.29
C LYS A 443 -21.80 28.57 18.27
N GLN A 444 -22.17 27.57 19.06
CA GLN A 444 -23.20 27.67 20.10
C GLN A 444 -22.80 28.66 21.21
N ILE A 445 -21.57 28.57 21.72
CA ILE A 445 -21.01 29.52 22.70
C ILE A 445 -21.03 30.94 22.12
N THR A 446 -20.56 31.12 20.88
CA THR A 446 -20.55 32.43 20.22
C THR A 446 -21.95 33.02 20.11
N HIS A 447 -22.94 32.22 19.69
CA HIS A 447 -24.33 32.66 19.59
C HIS A 447 -24.95 33.01 20.95
N ALA A 448 -24.66 32.22 21.99
CA ALA A 448 -25.20 32.43 23.33
C ALA A 448 -24.60 33.66 24.03
N LEU A 449 -23.29 33.89 23.89
CA LEU A 449 -22.57 34.95 24.60
C LEU A 449 -22.54 36.27 23.84
N ALA A 450 -22.25 36.29 22.53
CA ALA A 450 -21.87 37.52 21.82
C ALA A 450 -22.90 38.66 21.97
N LYS A 451 -24.19 38.39 21.68
CA LYS A 451 -25.25 39.40 21.75
C LYS A 451 -25.62 39.79 23.19
N ARG A 452 -25.60 38.82 24.12
CA ARG A 452 -25.97 39.05 25.52
C ARG A 452 -24.90 39.86 26.25
N VAL A 453 -23.63 39.52 26.06
CA VAL A 453 -22.49 40.28 26.59
C VAL A 453 -22.49 41.70 26.03
N GLU A 454 -22.74 41.88 24.73
CA GLU A 454 -22.87 43.22 24.14
C GLU A 454 -24.01 44.02 24.80
N SER A 455 -25.19 43.41 25.01
CA SER A 455 -26.31 44.11 25.67
C SER A 455 -26.03 44.48 27.13
N LEU A 456 -25.33 43.62 27.89
CA LEU A 456 -24.97 43.88 29.28
C LEU A 456 -23.94 45.02 29.38
N LEU A 457 -22.96 45.00 28.48
CA LEU A 457 -21.98 46.09 28.35
C LEU A 457 -22.64 47.40 27.91
N GLU A 458 -23.69 47.34 27.09
CA GLU A 458 -24.45 48.54 26.69
C GLU A 458 -25.32 49.11 27.81
N ALA A 459 -25.92 48.26 28.66
CA ALA A 459 -26.75 48.69 29.79
C ALA A 459 -25.93 49.35 30.91
N GLY A 460 -24.72 48.85 31.19
CA GLY A 460 -23.78 49.46 32.14
C GLY A 460 -24.30 49.54 33.57
N GLU A 461 -24.96 48.48 34.05
CA GLU A 461 -25.50 48.36 35.41
C GLU A 461 -24.42 48.05 36.46
N ARG A 462 -24.78 48.09 37.76
CA ARG A 462 -23.79 48.00 38.86
C ARG A 462 -23.06 46.65 38.94
N ASP A 463 -23.65 45.64 38.36
CA ASP A 463 -23.33 44.23 38.42
C ASP A 463 -23.07 43.66 37.03
N THR A 464 -22.69 44.52 36.07
CA THR A 464 -22.45 44.14 34.67
C THR A 464 -21.45 42.99 34.57
N TRP A 465 -20.29 43.11 35.23
CA TRP A 465 -19.25 42.08 35.19
C TRP A 465 -19.62 40.81 35.95
N ALA A 466 -20.35 40.92 37.07
CA ALA A 466 -20.89 39.76 37.78
C ALA A 466 -21.93 38.99 36.95
N SER A 467 -22.80 39.72 36.24
CA SER A 467 -23.78 39.15 35.30
C SER A 467 -23.12 38.51 34.09
N ILE A 468 -22.06 39.11 33.54
CA ILE A 468 -21.24 38.52 32.48
C ILE A 468 -20.51 37.27 32.98
N GLY A 469 -19.98 37.28 34.22
CA GLY A 469 -19.35 36.13 34.86
C GLY A 469 -20.30 34.94 35.01
N ASN A 470 -21.49 35.16 35.57
CA ASN A 470 -22.53 34.12 35.70
C ASN A 470 -22.99 33.59 34.33
N LEU A 471 -23.17 34.48 33.34
CA LEU A 471 -23.52 34.11 31.97
C LEU A 471 -22.41 33.25 31.33
N PHE A 472 -21.16 33.65 31.51
CA PHE A 472 -19.98 32.94 31.01
C PHE A 472 -19.89 31.56 31.63
N GLU A 473 -19.95 31.44 32.96
CA GLU A 473 -19.84 30.17 33.68
C GLU A 473 -20.97 29.22 33.31
N CYS A 474 -22.24 29.68 33.33
CA CYS A 474 -23.39 28.85 33.01
C CYS A 474 -23.35 28.30 31.57
N ASN A 475 -23.03 29.14 30.57
CA ASN A 475 -23.02 28.69 29.17
C ASN A 475 -21.75 27.92 28.80
N THR A 476 -20.61 28.26 29.40
CA THR A 476 -19.34 27.58 29.14
C THR A 476 -19.33 26.21 29.80
N GLU A 477 -19.71 26.09 31.08
CA GLU A 477 -19.75 24.78 31.75
C GLU A 477 -20.86 23.88 31.20
N ALA A 478 -22.01 24.42 30.77
CA ALA A 478 -23.02 23.62 30.06
C ALA A 478 -22.47 23.07 28.73
N ALA A 479 -21.82 23.91 27.91
CA ALA A 479 -21.24 23.47 26.64
C ALA A 479 -20.04 22.51 26.83
N VAL A 480 -19.23 22.72 27.86
CA VAL A 480 -18.09 21.85 28.22
C VAL A 480 -18.61 20.49 28.73
N SER A 481 -19.65 20.46 29.56
CA SER A 481 -20.28 19.21 30.02
C SER A 481 -20.90 18.45 28.86
N GLU A 482 -21.71 19.10 28.02
CA GLU A 482 -22.34 18.46 26.86
C GLU A 482 -21.30 17.94 25.86
N PHE A 483 -20.23 18.70 25.59
CA PHE A 483 -19.14 18.24 24.72
C PHE A 483 -18.36 17.09 25.34
N SER A 484 -18.06 17.16 26.65
CA SER A 484 -17.41 16.07 27.38
C SER A 484 -18.22 14.78 27.24
N ASP A 485 -19.51 14.83 27.55
CA ASP A 485 -20.41 13.68 27.43
C ASP A 485 -20.45 13.15 26.00
N ALA A 486 -20.61 14.02 25.01
CA ALA A 486 -20.68 13.64 23.61
C ALA A 486 -19.38 13.00 23.07
N VAL A 487 -18.22 13.37 23.61
CA VAL A 487 -16.91 12.86 23.16
C VAL A 487 -16.55 11.51 23.80
N VAL A 488 -17.17 11.14 24.92
CA VAL A 488 -16.93 9.85 25.60
C VAL A 488 -17.14 8.66 24.65
N SER A 489 -18.04 8.76 23.66
CA SER A 489 -18.27 7.66 22.70
C SER A 489 -17.10 7.37 21.75
N PHE A 490 -16.08 8.23 21.68
CA PHE A 490 -14.94 8.07 20.77
C PHE A 490 -13.71 7.42 21.40
N ASP A 491 -13.80 6.99 22.67
CA ASP A 491 -12.74 6.29 23.42
C ASP A 491 -11.36 6.98 23.30
N LEU A 492 -11.37 8.31 23.40
CA LEU A 492 -10.17 9.13 23.32
C LEU A 492 -9.42 9.16 24.65
N ARG A 493 -8.09 9.33 24.59
CA ARG A 493 -7.26 9.57 25.79
C ARG A 493 -7.77 10.80 26.55
N THR A 494 -7.88 10.69 27.87
CA THR A 494 -8.35 11.76 28.76
C THR A 494 -7.61 13.09 28.55
N SER A 495 -6.29 13.06 28.35
CA SER A 495 -5.49 14.27 28.09
C SER A 495 -5.81 14.99 26.79
N ALA A 496 -6.22 14.25 25.74
CA ALA A 496 -6.64 14.84 24.48
C ALA A 496 -8.02 15.50 24.61
N ILE A 497 -8.90 14.91 25.42
CA ILE A 497 -10.20 15.50 25.77
C ILE A 497 -9.98 16.77 26.58
N ASP A 498 -9.14 16.74 27.62
CA ASP A 498 -8.83 17.89 28.47
C ASP A 498 -8.28 19.08 27.67
N THR A 499 -7.38 18.82 26.72
CA THR A 499 -6.85 19.85 25.83
C THR A 499 -7.98 20.51 25.02
N LYS A 500 -8.89 19.71 24.45
CA LYS A 500 -10.04 20.22 23.68
C LYS A 500 -11.03 21.00 24.56
N LEU A 501 -11.26 20.56 25.81
CA LEU A 501 -12.08 21.28 26.79
C LEU A 501 -11.45 22.62 27.16
N GLN A 502 -10.13 22.68 27.35
CA GLN A 502 -9.40 23.93 27.57
C GLN A 502 -9.55 24.89 26.38
N HIS A 503 -9.45 24.39 25.14
CA HIS A 503 -9.67 25.21 23.94
C HIS A 503 -11.10 25.79 23.86
N LEU A 504 -12.12 25.09 24.35
CA LEU A 504 -13.50 25.61 24.41
C LEU A 504 -13.62 26.73 25.46
N ARG A 505 -13.06 26.53 26.66
CA ARG A 505 -13.02 27.55 27.72
C ARG A 505 -12.26 28.81 27.28
N GLU A 506 -11.13 28.62 26.60
CA GLU A 506 -10.31 29.71 26.08
C GLU A 506 -11.00 30.44 24.93
N HIS A 507 -11.73 29.73 24.05
CA HIS A 507 -12.56 30.38 23.01
C HIS A 507 -13.64 31.27 23.63
N ALA A 508 -14.34 30.78 24.65
CA ALA A 508 -15.34 31.57 25.38
C ALA A 508 -14.72 32.81 26.03
N ARG A 509 -13.54 32.68 26.65
CA ARG A 509 -12.82 33.78 27.29
C ARG A 509 -12.40 34.85 26.28
N ASN A 510 -11.78 34.42 25.18
CA ASN A 510 -11.37 35.32 24.09
C ASN A 510 -12.55 36.05 23.46
N LEU A 511 -13.72 35.41 23.35
CA LEU A 511 -14.93 36.06 22.86
C LEU A 511 -15.41 37.18 23.78
N VAL A 512 -15.43 36.94 25.10
CA VAL A 512 -15.79 37.98 26.08
C VAL A 512 -14.78 39.12 26.04
N GLU A 513 -13.49 38.82 25.97
CA GLU A 513 -12.44 39.83 25.86
C GLU A 513 -12.58 40.66 24.58
N MET A 514 -12.83 40.02 23.43
CA MET A 514 -13.07 40.71 22.17
C MET A 514 -14.27 41.67 22.25
N LYS A 515 -15.40 41.20 22.80
CA LYS A 515 -16.61 42.02 22.96
C LYS A 515 -16.39 43.17 23.95
N ALA A 516 -15.61 42.93 25.00
CA ALA A 516 -15.23 43.97 25.96
C ALA A 516 -14.34 45.04 25.32
N ARG A 517 -13.35 44.64 24.50
CA ARG A 517 -12.50 45.57 23.73
C ARG A 517 -13.30 46.39 22.73
N GLU A 518 -14.24 45.79 22.01
CA GLU A 518 -15.16 46.51 21.12
C GLU A 518 -16.02 47.53 21.89
N ALA A 519 -16.50 47.16 23.08
CA ALA A 519 -17.29 48.05 23.92
C ALA A 519 -16.47 49.18 24.55
N ALA A 520 -15.18 48.94 24.83
CA ALA A 520 -14.24 49.88 25.42
C ALA A 520 -13.67 50.91 24.43
N ASP A 521 -14.09 50.90 23.16
CA ASP A 521 -13.73 51.94 22.19
C ASP A 521 -14.04 53.35 22.74
N ALA A 522 -13.03 54.24 22.68
CA ALA A 522 -13.07 55.58 23.24
C ALA A 522 -14.31 56.39 22.79
N GLY A 523 -14.72 56.24 21.53
CA GLY A 523 -15.91 56.90 20.98
C GLY A 523 -17.22 56.36 21.55
N ARG A 524 -17.32 55.03 21.72
CA ARG A 524 -18.49 54.37 22.33
C ARG A 524 -18.59 54.67 23.82
N VAL A 525 -17.48 54.61 24.56
CA VAL A 525 -17.44 54.91 26.01
C VAL A 525 -17.88 56.34 26.27
N LEU A 526 -17.32 57.32 25.54
CA LEU A 526 -17.67 58.73 25.70
C LEU A 526 -19.15 59.01 25.39
N ARG A 527 -19.70 58.36 24.36
CA ARG A 527 -21.13 58.44 24.04
C ARG A 527 -21.98 57.91 25.17
N ARG A 528 -21.68 56.71 25.68
CA ARG A 528 -22.44 56.08 26.78
C ARG A 528 -22.38 56.89 28.07
N MET A 529 -21.22 57.44 28.41
CA MET A 529 -21.09 58.34 29.57
C MET A 529 -22.01 59.55 29.46
N LYS A 530 -22.14 60.12 28.25
CA LYS A 530 -23.03 61.25 27.94
C LYS A 530 -24.50 60.86 27.97
N ASP A 531 -24.86 59.71 27.42
CA ASP A 531 -26.23 59.21 27.41
C ASP A 531 -26.71 58.91 28.83
N ARG A 532 -25.86 58.26 29.64
CA ARG A 532 -26.13 58.01 31.07
C ARG A 532 -26.26 59.30 31.87
N PHE A 533 -25.39 60.29 31.60
CA PHE A 533 -25.46 61.61 32.22
C PHE A 533 -26.80 62.29 31.92
N SER A 534 -27.21 62.25 30.65
CA SER A 534 -28.44 62.89 30.16
C SER A 534 -29.69 62.20 30.70
N GLN A 535 -29.70 60.86 30.76
CA GLN A 535 -30.79 60.07 31.32
C GLN A 535 -31.00 60.38 32.80
N VAL A 536 -29.95 60.28 33.63
CA VAL A 536 -30.05 60.53 35.06
C VAL A 536 -30.44 62.00 35.32
N LEU A 537 -29.89 62.95 34.57
CA LEU A 537 -30.29 64.35 34.66
C LEU A 537 -31.77 64.55 34.30
N SER A 538 -32.29 63.87 33.27
CA SER A 538 -33.70 63.95 32.87
C SER A 538 -34.65 63.25 33.85
N ASP A 539 -34.24 62.14 34.45
CA ASP A 539 -35.00 61.43 35.49
C ASP A 539 -35.11 62.29 36.75
N TYR A 540 -34.05 63.03 37.08
CA TYR A 540 -34.07 64.04 38.14
C TYR A 540 -34.92 65.25 37.76
N GLU A 541 -34.88 65.74 36.52
CA GLU A 541 -35.73 66.85 36.07
C GLU A 541 -37.22 66.49 36.04
N SER A 542 -37.57 65.22 35.78
CA SER A 542 -38.95 64.72 35.66
C SER A 542 -39.56 64.27 36.99
N SER A 543 -38.77 63.69 37.90
CA SER A 543 -39.19 63.38 39.29
C SER A 543 -39.54 64.62 40.12
N VAL A 544 -39.15 65.81 39.66
CA VAL A 544 -39.45 67.12 40.26
C VAL A 544 -40.83 67.67 39.84
N SER A 545 -41.73 66.85 39.31
CA SER A 545 -43.08 67.31 38.89
C SER A 545 -44.13 67.33 40.03
N TRP A 546 -44.76 68.50 40.14
CA TRP A 546 -46.00 68.99 40.78
C TRP A 546 -46.22 69.02 42.31
N TYR A 547 -45.79 68.08 43.17
CA TYR A 547 -46.31 68.05 44.57
C TYR A 547 -45.37 68.41 45.74
N ASN A 548 -44.05 68.39 45.59
CA ASN A 548 -43.12 68.76 46.68
C ASN A 548 -42.35 70.03 46.35
N TRP A 549 -42.95 71.18 46.67
CA TRP A 549 -42.49 72.52 46.31
C TRP A 549 -41.66 73.23 47.39
N THR A 550 -41.00 72.55 48.34
CA THR A 550 -40.41 73.20 49.53
C THR A 550 -38.89 73.04 49.76
N GLY A 551 -38.14 72.29 48.94
CA GLY A 551 -36.66 72.20 49.08
C GLY A 551 -35.90 72.98 48.00
N GLU A 552 -34.90 73.78 48.37
CA GLU A 552 -33.86 74.23 47.44
C GLU A 552 -33.18 73.00 46.83
N ILE A 553 -33.26 72.85 45.51
CA ILE A 553 -32.60 71.75 44.80
C ILE A 553 -31.10 71.99 44.86
N ASN A 554 -30.37 71.13 45.56
CA ASN A 554 -28.92 71.15 45.58
C ASN A 554 -28.39 70.59 44.25
N LEU A 555 -28.25 71.48 43.25
CA LEU A 555 -27.77 71.09 41.93
C LEU A 555 -26.37 70.48 41.97
N ASP A 556 -25.56 70.86 42.96
CA ASP A 556 -24.22 70.30 43.15
C ASP A 556 -24.28 68.83 43.62
N GLU A 557 -25.34 68.42 44.34
CA GLU A 557 -25.55 67.02 44.70
C GLU A 557 -26.05 66.19 43.52
N VAL A 558 -26.92 66.75 42.68
CA VAL A 558 -27.40 66.10 41.45
C VAL A 558 -26.25 65.95 40.46
N GLU A 559 -25.44 66.99 40.26
CA GLU A 559 -24.23 66.96 39.43
C GLU A 559 -23.24 65.91 39.94
N ARG A 560 -23.04 65.81 41.26
CA ARG A 560 -22.17 64.78 41.85
C ARG A 560 -22.70 63.36 41.60
N LYS A 561 -24.01 63.15 41.69
CA LYS A 561 -24.66 61.84 41.43
C LYS A 561 -24.62 61.47 39.95
N THR A 562 -24.91 62.41 39.04
CA THR A 562 -24.84 62.16 37.58
C THR A 562 -23.41 61.92 37.12
N LEU A 563 -22.43 62.70 37.61
CA LEU A 563 -21.00 62.47 37.35
C LEU A 563 -20.54 61.12 37.88
N SER A 564 -20.98 60.73 39.09
CA SER A 564 -20.67 59.42 39.65
C SER A 564 -21.21 58.29 38.78
N GLU A 565 -22.46 58.35 38.31
CA GLU A 565 -23.05 57.32 37.45
C GLU A 565 -22.37 57.26 36.06
N SER A 566 -21.96 58.40 35.47
CA SER A 566 -21.19 58.41 34.23
C SER A 566 -19.75 57.89 34.42
N LEU A 567 -19.12 58.18 35.55
CA LEU A 567 -17.79 57.66 35.89
C LEU A 567 -17.80 56.14 36.09
N ARG A 568 -18.93 55.58 36.51
CA ARG A 568 -19.10 54.12 36.66
C ARG A 568 -19.09 53.40 35.32
N ILE A 569 -19.66 53.98 34.26
CA ILE A 569 -19.53 53.46 32.90
C ILE A 569 -18.05 53.38 32.48
N LEU A 570 -17.27 54.42 32.80
CA LEU A 570 -15.82 54.40 32.54
C LEU A 570 -15.12 53.32 33.38
N SER A 571 -15.52 53.11 34.64
CA SER A 571 -14.99 52.05 35.51
C SER A 571 -15.25 50.65 34.96
N ILE A 572 -16.46 50.40 34.45
CA ILE A 572 -16.86 49.10 33.87
C ILE A 572 -16.06 48.84 32.59
N MET A 573 -15.83 49.87 31.77
CA MET A 573 -15.14 49.75 30.47
C MET A 573 -13.61 49.80 30.56
N ALA A 574 -13.04 50.12 31.72
CA ALA A 574 -11.59 50.26 31.90
C ALA A 574 -10.86 48.93 32.05
N ALA A 575 -11.50 47.91 32.63
CA ALA A 575 -10.89 46.61 32.87
C ALA A 575 -11.93 45.49 32.94
N ILE A 576 -11.55 44.30 32.47
CA ILE A 576 -12.32 43.07 32.65
C ILE A 576 -12.15 42.59 34.09
N ARG A 577 -13.26 42.28 34.77
CA ARG A 577 -13.28 41.78 36.16
C ARG A 577 -14.11 40.50 36.22
N PHE A 578 -13.50 39.35 36.47
CA PHE A 578 -14.20 38.07 36.64
C PHE A 578 -14.43 37.71 38.12
N ASP A 579 -13.93 38.53 39.05
CA ASP A 579 -13.78 38.21 40.48
C ASP A 579 -15.00 38.55 41.37
N GLY A 580 -16.16 38.88 40.77
CA GLY A 580 -17.42 39.10 41.50
C GLY A 580 -17.42 40.30 42.48
N MET A 581 -16.37 41.12 42.48
CA MET A 581 -16.26 42.31 43.34
C MET A 581 -17.01 43.51 42.72
N PRO A 582 -17.64 44.39 43.53
CA PRO A 582 -18.37 45.54 43.00
C PRO A 582 -17.43 46.48 42.22
N ASP A 583 -17.94 47.05 41.11
CA ASP A 583 -17.23 47.97 40.21
C ASP A 583 -16.82 49.27 40.92
N ARG A 584 -15.76 49.19 41.72
CA ARG A 584 -15.10 50.31 42.40
C ARG A 584 -13.78 50.60 41.70
N ILE A 585 -13.55 51.88 41.39
CA ILE A 585 -12.34 52.38 40.72
C ILE A 585 -11.10 52.23 41.62
N GLU A 586 -11.30 52.18 42.93
CA GLU A 586 -10.24 52.24 43.96
C GLU A 586 -9.49 50.93 44.19
N LYS A 587 -9.96 49.80 43.64
CA LYS A 587 -9.31 48.49 43.75
C LYS A 587 -9.31 47.79 42.40
N VAL A 588 -8.23 47.93 41.65
CA VAL A 588 -7.94 47.08 40.49
C VAL A 588 -7.25 45.83 41.02
N SER A 589 -7.90 44.68 40.91
CA SER A 589 -7.32 43.38 41.26
C SER A 589 -6.12 43.09 40.33
N PRO A 590 -5.03 42.46 40.80
CA PRO A 590 -3.91 42.04 39.95
C PRO A 590 -4.29 41.04 38.85
N GLU A 591 -5.50 40.47 38.88
CA GLU A 591 -6.05 39.55 37.86
C GLU A 591 -6.92 40.24 36.79
N ALA A 592 -7.10 41.56 36.86
CA ALA A 592 -7.95 42.30 35.92
C ALA A 592 -7.24 42.58 34.58
N THR A 593 -7.87 42.25 33.45
CA THR A 593 -7.33 42.57 32.11
C THR A 593 -7.64 44.02 31.75
N THR A 594 -6.61 44.87 31.67
CA THR A 594 -6.75 46.28 31.33
C THR A 594 -7.22 46.47 29.88
N LEU A 595 -8.37 47.15 29.70
CA LEU A 595 -8.94 47.48 28.39
C LEU A 595 -8.55 48.89 27.93
N LEU A 596 -8.50 49.84 28.88
CA LEU A 596 -8.10 51.23 28.64
C LEU A 596 -6.93 51.59 29.55
N LYS A 597 -5.90 52.22 29.00
CA LYS A 597 -4.78 52.68 29.81
C LYS A 597 -5.23 53.82 30.73
N PRO A 598 -4.60 53.99 31.91
CA PRO A 598 -4.93 55.09 32.82
C PRO A 598 -4.88 56.48 32.16
N GLU A 599 -3.96 56.66 31.21
CA GLU A 599 -3.80 57.88 30.41
C GLU A 599 -5.02 58.15 29.51
N ASP A 600 -5.52 57.10 28.86
CA ASP A 600 -6.70 57.16 27.97
C ASP A 600 -7.98 57.40 28.77
N CYS A 601 -8.13 56.74 29.93
CA CYS A 601 -9.22 57.00 30.87
C CYS A 601 -9.25 58.46 31.33
N LYS A 602 -8.07 59.03 31.63
CA LYS A 602 -7.95 60.44 32.04
C LYS A 602 -8.31 61.39 30.89
N SER A 603 -7.82 61.10 29.68
CA SER A 603 -8.16 61.88 28.47
C SER A 603 -9.67 61.83 28.17
N LEU A 604 -10.27 60.64 28.24
CA LEU A 604 -11.71 60.42 28.06
C LEU A 604 -12.54 61.17 29.10
N TRP A 605 -12.14 61.12 30.37
CA TRP A 605 -12.81 61.85 31.44
C TRP A 605 -12.75 63.37 31.23
N MET A 606 -11.59 63.91 30.86
CA MET A 606 -11.44 65.34 30.57
C MET A 606 -12.32 65.77 29.38
N ASN A 607 -12.33 64.98 28.30
CA ASN A 607 -13.17 65.23 27.13
C ASN A 607 -14.67 65.15 27.48
N PHE A 608 -15.06 64.18 28.32
CA PHE A 608 -16.43 64.08 28.84
C PHE A 608 -16.82 65.33 29.63
N ILE A 609 -16.01 65.77 30.59
CA ILE A 609 -16.24 66.98 31.39
C ILE A 609 -16.41 68.20 30.49
N GLU A 610 -15.58 68.38 29.47
CA GLU A 610 -15.75 69.48 28.51
C GLU A 610 -17.08 69.41 27.74
N LYS A 611 -17.51 68.21 27.33
CA LYS A 611 -18.75 68.01 26.56
C LYS A 611 -20.03 68.18 27.38
N ILE A 612 -20.00 67.98 28.70
CA ILE A 612 -21.17 68.15 29.57
C ILE A 612 -21.30 69.58 30.15
N LYS A 613 -20.24 70.39 30.16
CA LYS A 613 -20.27 71.81 30.57
C LYS A 613 -21.49 72.57 30.00
N PRO A 614 -21.79 72.52 28.68
CA PRO A 614 -22.96 73.20 28.13
C PRO A 614 -24.31 72.61 28.61
N MET A 615 -24.36 71.33 28.96
CA MET A 615 -25.58 70.70 29.50
C MET A 615 -25.88 71.18 30.91
N MET A 616 -24.85 71.30 31.75
CA MET A 616 -24.99 71.80 33.13
C MET A 616 -25.26 73.31 33.18
N THR A 617 -24.63 74.11 32.32
CA THR A 617 -24.97 75.54 32.21
C THR A 617 -26.40 75.74 31.72
N GLY A 618 -26.87 74.90 30.78
CA GLY A 618 -28.26 74.86 30.34
C GLY A 618 -29.25 74.43 31.44
N ALA A 619 -28.89 73.45 32.28
CA ALA A 619 -29.72 73.02 33.42
C ALA A 619 -29.78 74.09 34.52
N ARG A 620 -28.65 74.71 34.88
CA ARG A 620 -28.57 75.85 35.82
C ARG A 620 -29.39 77.03 35.31
N SER A 621 -29.28 77.38 34.03
CA SER A 621 -30.09 78.44 33.40
C SER A 621 -31.59 78.15 33.43
N ARG A 622 -31.99 76.88 33.24
CA ARG A 622 -33.39 76.44 33.34
C ARG A 622 -33.90 76.49 34.79
N GLN A 623 -33.08 76.15 35.78
CA GLN A 623 -33.41 76.30 37.20
C GLN A 623 -33.53 77.78 37.60
N ASP A 624 -32.60 78.64 37.16
CA ASP A 624 -32.66 80.09 37.40
C ASP A 624 -33.87 80.72 36.72
N GLY A 625 -34.21 80.26 35.51
CA GLY A 625 -35.45 80.56 34.83
C GLY A 625 -36.67 80.21 35.69
N ARG A 626 -36.76 78.98 36.20
CA ARG A 626 -37.83 78.54 37.12
C ARG A 626 -37.85 79.31 38.45
N ARG A 627 -36.69 79.70 39.00
CA ARG A 627 -36.56 80.53 40.20
C ARG A 627 -37.07 81.95 39.96
N ARG A 628 -36.75 82.52 38.80
CA ARG A 628 -37.29 83.82 38.36
C ARG A 628 -38.80 83.72 38.13
N THR A 629 -39.33 82.67 37.49
CA THR A 629 -40.79 82.47 37.37
C THR A 629 -41.46 82.28 38.73
N ARG A 630 -40.84 81.61 39.70
CA ARG A 630 -41.28 81.55 41.11
C ARG A 630 -41.31 82.94 41.77
N SER A 631 -40.26 83.75 41.56
CA SER A 631 -40.18 85.13 42.06
C SER A 631 -41.25 86.02 41.42
N TYR A 632 -41.45 85.91 40.10
CA TYR A 632 -42.50 86.64 39.38
C TYR A 632 -43.91 86.16 39.74
N ALA A 633 -44.14 84.87 40.01
CA ALA A 633 -45.44 84.35 40.46
C ALA A 633 -45.74 84.73 41.92
N ALA A 634 -44.72 84.73 42.80
CA ALA A 634 -44.84 85.23 44.16
C ALA A 634 -45.03 86.76 44.21
N ALA A 635 -44.40 87.50 43.30
CA ALA A 635 -44.57 88.94 43.13
C ALA A 635 -45.93 89.30 42.49
N ALA A 636 -46.40 88.54 41.47
CA ALA A 636 -47.70 88.74 40.84
C ALA A 636 -48.88 88.37 41.76
N ALA A 637 -48.68 87.46 42.72
CA ALA A 637 -49.63 87.22 43.80
C ALA A 637 -49.66 88.37 44.84
N ALA A 638 -48.62 89.19 44.89
CA ALA A 638 -48.49 90.31 45.83
C ALA A 638 -48.85 91.68 45.22
N THR A 639 -48.76 91.87 43.89
CA THR A 639 -49.09 93.13 43.22
C THR A 639 -49.70 92.91 41.83
N GLY A 640 -50.93 93.39 41.65
CA GLY A 640 -51.58 93.44 40.34
C GLY A 640 -51.04 94.56 39.45
N VAL A 641 -50.92 94.26 38.14
CA VAL A 641 -50.81 95.14 36.94
C VAL A 641 -49.40 95.51 36.41
N GLY A 642 -49.14 95.17 35.12
CA GLY A 642 -48.67 96.13 34.08
C GLY A 642 -47.19 96.21 33.63
N ALA A 643 -46.86 95.54 32.50
CA ALA A 643 -45.83 95.73 31.44
C ALA A 643 -44.64 96.72 31.52
N ALA A 644 -43.42 96.28 31.09
CA ALA A 644 -42.59 96.83 29.97
C ALA A 644 -41.13 96.27 29.95
N VAL A 645 -40.47 96.37 28.78
CA VAL A 645 -39.26 95.68 28.25
C VAL A 645 -37.93 96.44 28.51
N ALA A 646 -36.77 95.74 28.67
CA ALA A 646 -35.49 95.94 27.92
C ALA A 646 -34.18 95.34 28.52
N ALA A 647 -33.38 94.72 27.61
CA ALA A 647 -31.91 94.73 27.42
C ALA A 647 -30.86 94.07 28.38
N VAL A 648 -30.24 93.00 27.84
CA VAL A 648 -28.80 92.62 27.67
C VAL A 648 -27.70 93.17 28.61
N ALA A 649 -26.90 92.26 29.22
CA ALA A 649 -25.41 92.26 29.28
C ALA A 649 -24.86 91.02 30.02
N GLY A 650 -23.78 90.38 29.51
CA GLY A 650 -22.93 89.40 30.23
C GLY A 650 -21.98 90.08 31.25
N PRO A 651 -21.05 89.39 31.97
CA PRO A 651 -20.08 88.42 31.43
C PRO A 651 -19.69 87.25 32.39
N ALA A 652 -18.68 86.50 31.94
CA ALA A 652 -18.03 85.30 32.47
C ALA A 652 -17.39 85.39 33.88
N ALA A 653 -17.31 84.23 34.56
CA ALA A 653 -16.08 83.57 35.04
C ALA A 653 -16.36 82.69 36.28
N VAL A 654 -15.70 81.53 36.35
CA VAL A 654 -14.94 80.95 37.47
C VAL A 654 -14.92 79.42 37.31
N VAL A 655 -13.83 78.98 36.68
CA VAL A 655 -13.23 77.66 36.86
C VAL A 655 -12.31 77.79 38.06
N ASP A 656 -12.53 76.98 39.11
CA ASP A 656 -11.49 76.32 39.91
C ASP A 656 -12.03 75.89 41.29
N ALA A 657 -12.35 74.60 41.42
CA ALA A 657 -12.31 73.87 42.69
C ALA A 657 -12.54 72.36 42.43
N GLY A 658 -11.55 71.68 41.86
CA GLY A 658 -11.66 70.22 41.63
C GLY A 658 -10.36 69.43 41.70
N ILE A 659 -9.21 70.08 41.86
CA ILE A 659 -7.90 69.42 41.73
C ILE A 659 -7.33 68.96 43.09
N VAL A 660 -7.92 69.36 44.22
CA VAL A 660 -7.32 69.09 45.56
C VAL A 660 -7.75 67.75 46.17
N ILE A 661 -8.84 67.13 45.72
CA ILE A 661 -9.30 65.83 46.28
C ILE A 661 -8.66 64.63 45.56
N PHE A 662 -8.18 64.80 44.34
CA PHE A 662 -7.60 63.69 43.56
C PHE A 662 -6.11 63.42 43.89
N TRP A 663 -5.38 64.38 44.42
CA TRP A 663 -3.93 64.25 44.71
C TRP A 663 -3.58 63.69 46.10
N ARG A 664 -4.56 63.45 46.98
CA ARG A 664 -4.31 62.91 48.33
C ARG A 664 -4.50 61.39 48.47
N ALA A 665 -4.96 60.71 47.41
CA ALA A 665 -5.23 59.27 47.43
C ALA A 665 -4.18 58.41 46.69
N MET A 666 -3.21 58.99 45.99
CA MET A 666 -2.11 58.26 45.32
C MET A 666 -0.77 58.43 46.05
N ARG A 667 -0.65 57.79 47.21
CA ARG A 667 0.63 57.26 47.71
C ARG A 667 0.44 55.79 48.06
N LEU A 668 0.55 54.94 47.05
CA LEU A 668 1.30 53.69 46.96
C LEU A 668 1.07 53.09 45.58
#